data_AF-A0AAD6B5R5-F1
#
_entry.id   AF-A0AAD6B5R5-F1
#
_cell.length_a   1.000
_cell.length_b   1.000
_cell.length_c   1.000
_cell.angle_alpha   90.00
_cell.angle_beta   90.00
_cell.angle_gamma   90.00
#
_symmetry.space_group_name_H-M   'P 1'
#
loop_
_entity.id
_entity.type
_entity.pdbx_description
1 polymer ?
#
loop_
_entity_poly.entity_id
_entity_poly.type
_entity_poly.pdbx_seq_one_letter_code
_entity_poly.pdbx_strand_id
1 'polypeptide(L)'
;MEYVSLAKTRLADLKECVEDMGLYEDVSGAGGASLQCQTVQDVEKALSLFDSTGRISATVMEASIFRRPYFLTRFLPALLTQRTLPVKADARMSFIGALKKADKIPAAQYSYYVESCQRHRQQEGSAVCAEEVCAQLSRISHTLSVIFPDRPDDLIGQTVIKLHTHTPLSPELHVKVVNMILRNFCQCMLDTSRETPPNKQSLWASRLVSVLLSNTQLVSSLLHRLWDLFHNQGSSLSAAHLLGLSAFVVHLHASMSHSPLVQLVPPLFPEPVSVGEALSAALLCSTHTDMLFCVRFCVAAVCYGMCRGDSLPQQQQQDYIISGLYKKLLYLIPRLASHSHSWRNTALQLWRHPAVQQLQHTAQYQLSVSEWLANELRVQRSEDALSDPERQEFQQWACSELFLPREVEQGGCGGDMKLLCSHLLTAIMGQQSSSHQTVEKLDERVSERGSCLPDILSRLQELVYDMEVTALSGCHGKYDICDFLFELLSKRCSFTEKSISTALCLQHTLNTWNRVLLALPAVLLLKLKTYQPASVGLLSYHLTSYFLRGVLCASVRCGRSREEVNKAWSQISVHCPLLLLSTVHWWQRLSPVLSSLWRGLTDGDPLPEQLQLLTVCQSWACSLEKGPSPPGPAALLLAASLHGAWQGRGGADQGLSAALRVLREEGGPPCQQVLVFLLFLCVKDHLSSLLYPEEQRSQRAVDLCTELLRVLVDSADWLLLFKSDDHGVYQSITMVTSDEFTRLMPWAFYSLLLQQSAELLHRAVCGPHFLHTAVLCYIHLLQLFLEGHTLPPADHQPFQIVSHSKQLLLRAIAQTPPTALSTSQLRELESQVSALDPEVSAALSLQLDPDSPEMEFL
;
A
#
# COMPACT_ATOMS: atom_id res chain seq x y z
N MET A 1 0.19 79.71 46.21
CA MET A 1 -0.71 78.80 46.97
C MET A 1 -1.96 78.45 46.17
N GLU A 2 -2.55 79.35 45.37
CA GLU A 2 -3.80 79.09 44.65
C GLU A 2 -3.68 78.18 43.40
N TYR A 3 -2.52 78.10 42.74
CA TYR A 3 -2.34 77.22 41.58
C TYR A 3 -2.26 75.72 41.94
N VAL A 4 -1.68 75.39 43.10
CA VAL A 4 -1.52 74.00 43.57
C VAL A 4 -2.85 73.46 44.10
N SER A 5 -3.65 74.30 44.77
CA SER A 5 -5.01 73.94 45.15
C SER A 5 -5.90 73.79 43.93
N LEU A 6 -5.86 74.72 42.96
CA LEU A 6 -6.65 74.62 41.72
C LEU A 6 -6.30 73.38 40.88
N ALA A 7 -5.01 73.03 40.80
CA ALA A 7 -4.56 71.81 40.12
C ALA A 7 -5.03 70.53 40.84
N LYS A 8 -4.97 70.50 42.18
CA LYS A 8 -5.47 69.36 42.98
C LYS A 8 -6.99 69.19 42.86
N THR A 9 -7.76 70.28 42.81
CA THR A 9 -9.22 70.21 42.64
C THR A 9 -9.61 69.75 41.24
N ARG A 10 -8.92 70.25 40.19
CA ARG A 10 -9.15 69.82 38.80
C ARG A 10 -8.75 68.36 38.53
N LEU A 11 -7.73 67.85 39.22
CA LEU A 11 -7.32 66.43 39.16
C LEU A 11 -8.28 65.52 39.94
N ALA A 12 -8.83 65.98 41.07
CA ALA A 12 -9.86 65.24 41.81
C ALA A 12 -11.16 65.07 40.99
N ASP A 13 -11.52 66.06 40.17
CA ASP A 13 -12.66 65.98 39.22
C ASP A 13 -12.44 64.94 38.10
N LEU A 14 -11.18 64.61 37.78
CA LEU A 14 -10.78 63.64 36.73
C LEU A 14 -10.61 62.20 37.24
N LYS A 15 -10.75 61.93 38.54
CA LYS A 15 -10.60 60.59 39.15
C LYS A 15 -9.27 59.85 38.88
N GLU A 16 -8.18 60.55 38.56
CA GLU A 16 -6.84 59.94 38.47
C GLU A 16 -5.96 60.33 39.66
N CYS A 17 -5.47 59.33 40.40
CA CYS A 17 -4.61 59.52 41.57
C CYS A 17 -3.14 59.64 41.12
N VAL A 18 -2.46 60.75 41.42
CA VAL A 18 -1.03 60.99 41.09
C VAL A 18 -0.09 59.94 41.73
N GLU A 19 -0.59 59.19 42.71
CA GLU A 19 0.13 58.12 43.41
C GLU A 19 0.25 56.81 42.59
N ASP A 20 -0.48 56.68 41.48
CA ASP A 20 -0.56 55.46 40.68
C ASP A 20 0.33 55.44 39.41
N MET A 21 1.09 56.52 39.13
CA MET A 21 1.94 56.62 37.93
C MET A 21 3.39 56.18 38.19
N GLY A 22 3.95 55.36 37.29
CA GLY A 22 5.32 54.84 37.33
C GLY A 22 6.40 55.93 37.18
N LEU A 23 7.64 55.63 37.58
CA LEU A 23 8.77 56.57 37.53
C LEU A 23 9.26 56.84 36.10
N TYR A 24 9.02 55.91 35.17
CA TYR A 24 9.49 55.96 33.79
C TYR A 24 8.40 55.66 32.75
N GLU A 25 7.14 56.02 33.03
CA GLU A 25 6.02 55.88 32.08
C GLU A 25 6.07 56.93 30.97
N ASP A 26 5.95 56.48 29.73
CA ASP A 26 5.65 57.32 28.57
C ASP A 26 4.12 57.43 28.42
N VAL A 27 3.62 58.65 28.15
CA VAL A 27 2.16 59.00 28.11
C VAL A 27 1.43 58.41 26.88
N SER A 28 1.94 57.34 26.27
CA SER A 28 1.36 56.74 25.06
C SER A 28 1.36 55.22 25.15
N GLY A 29 0.31 54.65 25.76
CA GLY A 29 0.11 53.21 25.77
C GLY A 29 -1.02 52.78 26.69
N ALA A 30 -2.24 52.74 26.17
CA ALA A 30 -3.40 52.19 26.86
C ALA A 30 -3.23 50.69 27.13
N GLY A 31 -3.36 50.28 28.39
CA GLY A 31 -3.44 48.87 28.77
C GLY A 31 -3.01 48.67 30.22
N GLY A 32 -3.99 48.52 31.12
CA GLY A 32 -3.76 48.36 32.56
C GLY A 32 -2.87 47.15 32.89
N ALA A 33 -1.58 47.40 33.09
CA ALA A 33 -0.70 46.51 33.82
C ALA A 33 -0.99 46.67 35.33
N SER A 34 -0.94 45.58 36.09
CA SER A 34 -1.05 45.68 37.55
C SER A 34 0.13 46.51 38.10
N LEU A 35 -0.14 47.40 39.08
CA LEU A 35 0.86 48.33 39.66
C LEU A 35 2.16 47.64 40.17
N GLN A 36 2.13 46.33 40.41
CA GLN A 36 3.30 45.53 40.79
C GLN A 36 4.24 45.20 39.61
N CYS A 37 3.72 45.10 38.38
CA CYS A 37 4.54 44.93 37.18
C CYS A 37 5.30 46.22 36.84
N GLN A 38 4.65 47.37 37.04
CA GLN A 38 5.22 48.69 36.76
C GLN A 38 6.42 49.02 37.67
N THR A 39 6.32 48.69 38.96
CA THR A 39 7.38 48.95 39.96
C THR A 39 8.63 48.12 39.72
N VAL A 40 8.51 46.90 39.19
CA VAL A 40 9.67 46.05 38.82
C VAL A 40 10.39 46.63 37.59
N GLN A 41 9.64 47.10 36.59
CA GLN A 41 10.21 47.76 35.40
C GLN A 41 10.94 49.06 35.75
N ASP A 42 10.41 49.85 36.68
CA ASP A 42 11.05 51.08 37.15
C ASP A 42 12.38 50.79 37.87
N VAL A 43 12.48 49.69 38.62
CA VAL A 43 13.72 49.24 39.27
C VAL A 43 14.74 48.75 38.24
N GLU A 44 14.32 48.00 37.23
CA GLU A 44 15.20 47.51 36.16
C GLU A 44 15.78 48.65 35.31
N LYS A 45 14.95 49.63 34.94
CA LYS A 45 15.41 50.86 34.25
C LYS A 45 16.36 51.69 35.12
N ALA A 46 16.10 51.81 36.42
CA ALA A 46 17.02 52.51 37.33
C ALA A 46 18.38 51.80 37.46
N LEU A 47 18.38 50.46 37.47
CA LEU A 47 19.60 49.66 37.53
C LEU A 47 20.42 49.75 36.24
N SER A 48 19.79 49.70 35.07
CA SER A 48 20.50 49.83 33.78
C SER A 48 21.12 51.22 33.59
N LEU A 49 20.43 52.28 34.05
CA LEU A 49 20.98 53.64 34.07
C LEU A 49 22.16 53.77 35.05
N PHE A 50 22.12 53.07 36.19
CA PHE A 50 23.24 53.08 37.13
C PHE A 50 24.45 52.30 36.61
N ASP A 51 24.23 51.15 35.96
CA ASP A 51 25.32 50.33 35.43
C ASP A 51 26.07 51.05 34.28
N SER A 52 25.35 51.83 33.47
CA SER A 52 25.93 52.63 32.39
C SER A 52 26.61 53.94 32.86
N THR A 53 26.12 54.58 33.92
CA THR A 53 26.60 55.92 34.35
C THR A 53 27.39 55.94 35.65
N GLY A 54 27.31 54.89 36.47
CA GLY A 54 27.90 54.81 37.81
C GLY A 54 27.34 55.81 38.83
N ARG A 55 26.27 56.55 38.48
CA ARG A 55 25.63 57.58 39.32
C ARG A 55 24.14 57.31 39.45
N ILE A 56 23.56 57.70 40.59
CA ILE A 56 22.11 57.57 40.83
C ILE A 56 21.39 58.56 39.92
N SER A 57 20.39 58.08 39.16
CA SER A 57 19.59 58.92 38.27
C SER A 57 18.85 60.02 39.03
N ALA A 58 18.78 61.22 38.44
CA ALA A 58 18.07 62.37 39.00
C ALA A 58 16.59 62.05 39.28
N THR A 59 15.96 61.23 38.43
CA THR A 59 14.55 60.80 38.57
C THR A 59 14.31 60.00 39.85
N VAL A 60 15.24 59.13 40.24
CA VAL A 60 15.15 58.32 41.47
C VAL A 60 15.38 59.19 42.70
N MET A 61 16.29 60.16 42.61
CA MET A 61 16.55 61.13 43.68
C MET A 61 15.36 62.06 43.90
N GLU A 62 14.74 62.56 42.83
CA GLU A 62 13.53 63.37 42.86
C GLU A 62 12.37 62.58 43.49
N ALA A 63 12.17 61.33 43.07
CA ALA A 63 11.16 60.44 43.64
C ALA A 63 11.36 60.20 45.15
N SER A 64 12.60 60.07 45.60
CA SER A 64 12.92 59.90 47.03
C SER A 64 12.56 61.12 47.89
N ILE A 65 12.43 62.31 47.27
CA ILE A 65 12.13 63.59 47.95
C ILE A 65 10.65 63.94 47.81
N PHE A 66 10.12 63.95 46.59
CA PHE A 66 8.77 64.46 46.28
C PHE A 66 7.70 63.36 46.22
N ARG A 67 8.07 62.09 45.99
CA ARG A 67 7.16 60.92 45.95
C ARG A 67 7.53 59.89 47.04
N ARG A 68 7.80 60.38 48.24
CA ARG A 68 8.31 59.59 49.38
C ARG A 68 7.45 58.36 49.73
N PRO A 69 6.10 58.41 49.73
CA PRO A 69 5.27 57.23 50.01
C PRO A 69 5.49 56.10 49.01
N TYR A 70 5.48 56.41 47.71
CA TYR A 70 5.75 55.45 46.63
C TYR A 70 7.17 54.89 46.73
N PHE A 71 8.17 55.75 46.97
CA PHE A 71 9.56 55.32 47.10
C PHE A 71 9.76 54.32 48.25
N LEU A 72 9.19 54.57 49.43
CA LEU A 72 9.38 53.72 50.61
C LEU A 72 8.50 52.46 50.64
N THR A 73 7.28 52.52 50.09
CA THR A 73 6.31 51.41 50.18
C THR A 73 6.30 50.51 48.95
N ARG A 74 6.81 50.97 47.81
CA ARG A 74 6.74 50.25 46.53
C ARG A 74 8.12 50.05 45.92
N PHE A 75 8.85 51.13 45.64
CA PHE A 75 10.14 51.06 44.94
C PHE A 75 11.23 50.38 45.80
N LEU A 76 11.34 50.74 47.07
CA LEU A 76 12.39 50.24 47.96
C LEU A 76 12.17 48.77 48.36
N PRO A 77 10.94 48.29 48.65
CA PRO A 77 10.68 46.85 48.79
C PRO A 77 10.94 46.05 47.52
N ALA A 78 10.60 46.58 46.33
CA ALA A 78 10.92 45.95 45.05
C ALA A 78 12.44 45.91 44.77
N LEU A 79 13.18 46.94 45.18
CA LEU A 79 14.65 46.98 45.09
C LEU A 79 15.32 46.05 46.11
N LEU A 80 14.75 45.89 47.31
CA LEU A 80 15.25 45.04 48.39
C LEU A 80 14.57 43.66 48.42
N THR A 81 14.25 43.08 47.26
CA THR A 81 13.75 41.70 47.19
C THR A 81 14.83 40.69 47.61
N GLN A 82 14.42 39.72 48.43
CA GLN A 82 15.29 38.66 48.96
C GLN A 82 15.98 37.92 47.81
N ARG A 83 17.30 37.75 47.92
CA ARG A 83 18.14 37.09 46.90
C ARG A 83 19.43 36.55 47.50
N THR A 84 20.07 35.61 46.82
CA THR A 84 21.42 35.15 47.17
C THR A 84 22.45 36.23 46.87
N LEU A 85 23.21 36.65 47.89
CA LEU A 85 24.22 37.70 47.73
C LEU A 85 25.49 37.13 47.07
N PRO A 86 25.91 37.63 45.90
CA PRO A 86 27.11 37.14 45.22
C PRO A 86 28.39 37.53 46.00
N VAL A 87 29.43 36.68 45.90
CA VAL A 87 30.72 36.86 46.59
C VAL A 87 31.46 38.14 46.12
N LYS A 88 31.19 38.59 44.89
CA LYS A 88 31.56 39.92 44.37
C LYS A 88 30.30 40.76 44.21
N ALA A 89 30.34 42.03 44.63
CA ALA A 89 29.19 42.93 44.55
C ALA A 89 28.75 43.12 43.09
N ASP A 90 27.47 42.85 42.81
CA ASP A 90 26.85 43.08 41.51
C ASP A 90 26.38 44.53 41.34
N ALA A 91 25.92 44.89 40.15
CA ALA A 91 25.41 46.24 39.83
C ALA A 91 24.31 46.70 40.81
N ARG A 92 23.43 45.77 41.21
CA ARG A 92 22.35 46.02 42.17
C ARG A 92 22.85 46.22 43.61
N MET A 93 23.85 45.48 44.08
CA MET A 93 24.50 45.74 45.38
C MET A 93 25.24 47.08 45.37
N SER A 94 25.88 47.42 44.26
CA SER A 94 26.60 48.68 44.09
C SER A 94 25.63 49.87 44.10
N PHE A 95 24.47 49.72 43.45
CA PHE A 95 23.40 50.73 43.46
C PHE A 95 22.76 50.91 44.84
N ILE A 96 22.44 49.81 45.54
CA ILE A 96 21.93 49.86 46.93
C ILE A 96 22.97 50.51 47.86
N GLY A 97 24.26 50.20 47.66
CA GLY A 97 25.36 50.82 48.39
C GLY A 97 25.47 52.33 48.14
N ALA A 98 25.24 52.78 46.91
CA ALA A 98 25.20 54.21 46.56
C ALA A 98 23.99 54.92 47.20
N LEU A 99 22.80 54.31 47.17
CA LEU A 99 21.58 54.85 47.80
C LEU A 99 21.68 54.91 49.34
N LYS A 100 22.38 53.94 49.95
CA LYS A 100 22.69 53.95 51.39
C LYS A 100 23.66 55.07 51.75
N LYS A 101 24.71 55.30 50.94
CA LYS A 101 25.64 56.43 51.14
C LYS A 101 24.97 57.80 50.99
N ALA A 102 23.85 57.87 50.28
CA ALA A 102 23.05 59.08 50.09
C ALA A 102 21.92 59.25 51.14
N ASP A 103 21.92 58.44 52.21
CA ASP A 103 20.91 58.42 53.29
C ASP A 103 19.45 58.26 52.80
N LYS A 104 19.25 57.57 51.67
CA LYS A 104 17.90 57.34 51.09
C LYS A 104 17.25 56.02 51.53
N ILE A 105 18.02 55.12 52.15
CA ILE A 105 17.52 53.83 52.67
C ILE A 105 17.57 53.85 54.20
N PRO A 106 16.45 53.65 54.91
CA PRO A 106 16.45 53.50 56.36
C PRO A 106 17.35 52.35 56.82
N ALA A 107 18.21 52.60 57.83
CA ALA A 107 19.19 51.61 58.30
C ALA A 107 18.55 50.29 58.74
N ALA A 108 17.35 50.34 59.35
CA ALA A 108 16.60 49.16 59.79
C ALA A 108 16.10 48.28 58.63
N GLN A 109 15.72 48.88 57.50
CA GLN A 109 15.29 48.12 56.30
C GLN A 109 16.49 47.49 55.60
N TYR A 110 17.64 48.17 55.59
CA TYR A 110 18.87 47.61 55.04
C TYR A 110 19.41 46.44 55.89
N SER A 111 19.41 46.55 57.23
CA SER A 111 19.83 45.44 58.10
C SER A 111 18.89 44.25 57.98
N TYR A 112 17.57 44.47 57.96
CA TYR A 112 16.58 43.42 57.74
C TYR A 112 16.76 42.73 56.38
N TYR A 113 17.09 43.49 55.33
CA TYR A 113 17.37 42.95 53.99
C TYR A 113 18.59 42.03 53.99
N VAL A 114 19.72 42.48 54.58
CA VAL A 114 20.96 41.69 54.63
C VAL A 114 20.75 40.41 55.45
N GLU A 115 20.09 40.49 56.60
CA GLU A 115 19.76 39.30 57.40
C GLU A 115 18.80 38.35 56.68
N SER A 116 17.80 38.86 55.97
CA SER A 116 16.85 38.03 55.22
C SER A 116 17.51 37.32 54.03
N CYS A 117 18.46 37.98 53.34
CA CYS A 117 19.25 37.35 52.29
C CYS A 117 20.24 36.30 52.84
N GLN A 118 20.76 36.51 54.05
CA GLN A 118 21.60 35.51 54.74
C GLN A 118 20.81 34.30 55.22
N ARG A 119 19.57 34.50 55.72
CA ARG A 119 18.64 33.41 56.05
C ARG A 119 18.24 32.59 54.81
N HIS A 120 18.03 33.23 53.66
CA HIS A 120 17.78 32.54 52.39
C HIS A 120 18.92 31.61 51.98
N ARG A 121 20.18 32.02 52.20
CA ARG A 121 21.38 31.20 51.94
C ARG A 121 21.48 29.96 52.84
N GLN A 122 20.87 29.99 54.03
CA GLN A 122 20.84 28.85 54.96
C GLN A 122 19.66 27.91 54.72
N GLN A 123 18.58 28.38 54.06
CA GLN A 123 17.43 27.56 53.67
C GLN A 123 17.63 26.82 52.33
N GLU A 124 18.51 27.31 51.43
CA GLU A 124 18.89 26.63 50.18
C GLU A 124 19.94 25.49 50.36
N GLY A 125 20.28 25.13 51.60
CA GLY A 125 21.21 24.03 51.91
C GLY A 125 20.55 22.64 52.08
N SER A 126 19.23 22.54 52.09
CA SER A 126 18.53 21.26 52.24
C SER A 126 17.05 21.40 51.86
N ALA A 127 16.58 20.53 50.96
CA ALA A 127 15.23 20.41 50.40
C ALA A 127 14.93 21.25 49.15
N VAL A 128 15.19 20.64 47.98
CA VAL A 128 14.54 21.00 46.71
C VAL A 128 13.08 20.55 46.80
N CYS A 129 12.14 21.48 46.98
CA CYS A 129 10.70 21.21 46.97
C CYS A 129 10.05 21.64 45.64
N ALA A 130 9.12 20.80 45.18
CA ALA A 130 8.62 20.67 43.82
C ALA A 130 7.59 21.72 43.34
N GLU A 131 7.49 22.90 43.93
CA GLU A 131 6.37 23.84 43.67
C GLU A 131 6.62 24.87 42.55
N GLU A 132 7.87 25.26 42.29
CA GLU A 132 8.17 26.31 41.28
C GLU A 132 8.09 25.78 39.83
N VAL A 133 8.30 24.48 39.66
CA VAL A 133 8.16 23.78 38.37
C VAL A 133 6.70 23.77 37.91
N CYS A 134 5.74 23.61 38.81
CA CYS A 134 4.31 23.60 38.45
C CYS A 134 3.81 24.98 37.99
N ALA A 135 4.30 26.07 38.60
CA ALA A 135 3.96 27.42 38.20
C ALA A 135 4.52 27.78 36.81
N GLN A 136 5.76 27.36 36.50
CA GLN A 136 6.33 27.54 35.17
C GLN A 136 5.68 26.63 34.12
N LEU A 137 5.39 25.36 34.46
CA LEU A 137 4.66 24.45 33.59
C LEU A 137 3.25 24.94 33.28
N SER A 138 2.56 25.57 34.23
CA SER A 138 1.25 26.20 34.02
C SER A 138 1.31 27.35 33.01
N ARG A 139 2.32 28.23 33.11
CA ARG A 139 2.52 29.32 32.14
C ARG A 139 2.87 28.81 30.74
N ILE A 140 3.70 27.77 30.65
CA ILE A 140 4.06 27.11 29.39
C ILE A 140 2.82 26.45 28.78
N SER A 141 2.04 25.71 29.57
CA SER A 141 0.79 25.08 29.15
C SER A 141 -0.21 26.11 28.62
N HIS A 142 -0.37 27.25 29.30
CA HIS A 142 -1.24 28.33 28.85
C HIS A 142 -0.75 28.93 27.52
N THR A 143 0.55 29.20 27.39
CA THR A 143 1.14 29.71 26.15
C THR A 143 0.96 28.74 24.98
N LEU A 144 1.12 27.43 25.23
CA LEU A 144 0.92 26.40 24.22
C LEU A 144 -0.55 26.29 23.81
N SER A 145 -1.50 26.42 24.74
CA SER A 145 -2.94 26.44 24.41
C SER A 145 -3.36 27.62 23.52
N VAL A 146 -2.66 28.75 23.62
CA VAL A 146 -2.89 29.94 22.76
C VAL A 146 -2.30 29.73 21.35
N ILE A 147 -1.15 29.07 21.23
CA ILE A 147 -0.47 28.80 19.95
C ILE A 147 -1.12 27.63 19.19
N PHE A 148 -1.66 26.66 19.93
CA PHE A 148 -2.36 25.49 19.42
C PHE A 148 -3.82 25.51 19.93
N PRO A 149 -4.69 26.35 19.32
CA PRO A 149 -6.08 26.43 19.73
C PRO A 149 -6.80 25.12 19.42
N ASP A 150 -7.48 24.56 20.43
CA ASP A 150 -8.32 23.38 20.23
C ASP A 150 -9.46 23.72 19.27
N ARG A 151 -9.68 22.88 18.26
CA ARG A 151 -10.82 23.04 17.36
C ARG A 151 -12.10 22.72 18.12
N PRO A 152 -13.19 23.51 17.93
CA PRO A 152 -14.43 23.32 18.69
C PRO A 152 -15.15 21.98 18.40
N ASP A 153 -14.77 21.25 17.35
CA ASP A 153 -15.42 19.99 16.94
C ASP A 153 -14.82 18.71 17.57
N ASP A 154 -13.69 18.80 18.30
CA ASP A 154 -12.97 17.61 18.83
C ASP A 154 -13.36 17.25 20.29
N LEU A 155 -14.34 17.93 20.87
CA LEU A 155 -14.70 17.82 22.30
C LEU A 155 -15.45 16.54 22.71
N ILE A 156 -15.67 15.59 21.79
CA ILE A 156 -16.32 14.30 22.12
C ILE A 156 -15.56 13.13 21.45
N GLY A 157 -14.59 12.57 22.17
CA GLY A 157 -14.27 11.15 22.07
C GLY A 157 -13.40 10.66 20.89
N GLN A 158 -12.61 11.50 20.21
CA GLN A 158 -11.60 10.96 19.28
C GLN A 158 -10.40 10.38 20.06
N THR A 159 -10.47 9.09 20.37
CA THR A 159 -9.40 8.26 20.94
C THR A 159 -8.30 7.91 19.93
N VAL A 160 -8.34 8.47 18.70
CA VAL A 160 -7.46 8.14 17.59
C VAL A 160 -6.90 9.40 16.92
N ILE A 161 -5.57 9.57 16.95
CA ILE A 161 -4.84 10.65 16.26
C ILE A 161 -4.58 10.22 14.81
N LYS A 162 -5.01 11.00 13.83
CA LYS A 162 -4.72 10.75 12.40
C LYS A 162 -3.43 11.44 11.97
N LEU A 163 -2.39 10.65 11.70
CA LEU A 163 -1.10 11.13 11.19
C LEU A 163 -1.03 10.96 9.68
N HIS A 164 -1.10 12.06 8.96
CA HIS A 164 -0.89 12.07 7.51
C HIS A 164 0.62 11.97 7.19
N THR A 165 1.05 10.88 6.57
CA THR A 165 2.47 10.61 6.33
C THR A 165 3.07 11.40 5.17
N HIS A 166 2.23 11.93 4.28
CA HIS A 166 2.65 12.61 3.03
C HIS A 166 2.36 14.11 3.00
N THR A 167 1.66 14.68 3.99
CA THR A 167 1.42 16.12 4.05
C THR A 167 2.38 16.78 5.05
N PRO A 168 3.09 17.86 4.65
CA PRO A 168 3.91 18.63 5.58
C PRO A 168 3.04 19.33 6.63
N LEU A 169 3.59 19.56 7.84
CA LEU A 169 2.92 20.38 8.87
C LEU A 169 2.60 21.78 8.30
N SER A 170 1.35 22.21 8.42
CA SER A 170 0.83 23.38 7.69
C SER A 170 0.72 24.70 8.49
N PRO A 171 1.48 24.88 9.59
CA PRO A 171 2.04 26.23 9.85
C PRO A 171 3.50 26.24 10.33
N GLU A 172 4.35 27.10 9.73
CA GLU A 172 5.77 27.27 10.08
C GLU A 172 6.03 27.54 11.58
N LEU A 173 5.09 28.23 12.24
CA LEU A 173 5.17 28.53 13.67
C LEU A 173 5.13 27.26 14.53
N HIS A 174 4.27 26.28 14.18
CA HIS A 174 4.16 25.02 14.90
C HIS A 174 5.46 24.21 14.79
N VAL A 175 6.06 24.15 13.59
CA VAL A 175 7.34 23.48 13.37
C VAL A 175 8.48 24.13 14.15
N LYS A 176 8.55 25.47 14.20
CA LYS A 176 9.56 26.21 14.97
C LYS A 176 9.44 25.95 16.48
N VAL A 177 8.21 26.00 17.01
CA VAL A 177 7.95 25.75 18.43
C VAL A 177 8.28 24.29 18.81
N VAL A 178 7.84 23.31 18.01
CA VAL A 178 8.14 21.89 18.27
C VAL A 178 9.64 21.61 18.21
N ASN A 179 10.36 22.15 17.20
CA ASN A 179 11.81 22.01 17.13
C ASN A 179 12.52 22.64 18.34
N MET A 180 12.02 23.76 18.85
CA MET A 180 12.56 24.40 20.05
C MET A 180 12.35 23.52 21.30
N ILE A 181 11.15 22.93 21.46
CA ILE A 181 10.84 21.99 22.54
C ILE A 181 11.77 20.76 22.48
N LEU A 182 11.87 20.12 21.31
CA LEU A 182 12.71 18.93 21.13
C LEU A 182 14.20 19.22 21.35
N ARG A 183 14.71 20.35 20.85
CA ARG A 183 16.11 20.77 21.09
C ARG A 183 16.38 21.05 22.55
N ASN A 184 15.49 21.77 23.23
CA ASN A 184 15.62 22.06 24.65
C ASN A 184 15.62 20.76 25.46
N PHE A 185 14.73 19.82 25.13
CA PHE A 185 14.70 18.50 25.76
C PHE A 185 16.02 17.75 25.57
N CYS A 186 16.55 17.69 24.34
CA CYS A 186 17.82 17.02 24.07
C CYS A 186 18.98 17.65 24.87
N GLN A 187 19.03 18.99 24.93
CA GLN A 187 20.05 19.71 25.69
C GLN A 187 19.95 19.42 27.18
N CYS A 188 18.74 19.54 27.76
CA CYS A 188 18.50 19.25 29.17
C CYS A 188 18.86 17.80 29.52
N MET A 189 18.52 16.83 28.68
CA MET A 189 18.87 15.42 28.87
C MET A 189 20.39 15.19 28.88
N LEU A 190 21.12 15.86 27.99
CA LEU A 190 22.58 15.72 27.92
C LEU A 190 23.27 16.41 29.11
N ASP A 191 22.82 17.59 29.51
CA ASP A 191 23.38 18.31 30.65
C ASP A 191 23.12 17.55 31.96
N THR A 192 21.90 17.03 32.15
CA THR A 192 21.54 16.24 33.33
C THR A 192 22.34 14.93 33.40
N SER A 193 22.52 14.24 32.26
CA SER A 193 23.29 12.98 32.20
C SER A 193 24.75 13.07 32.63
N ARG A 194 25.33 14.29 32.64
CA ARG A 194 26.71 14.52 33.09
C ARG A 194 26.83 14.50 34.62
N GLU A 195 25.74 14.78 35.32
CA GLU A 195 25.74 14.96 36.78
C GLU A 195 25.26 13.72 37.53
N THR A 196 24.26 12.99 37.02
CA THR A 196 23.76 11.76 37.66
C THR A 196 23.18 10.77 36.63
N PRO A 197 23.06 9.46 36.97
CA PRO A 197 22.53 8.46 36.04
C PRO A 197 21.02 8.59 35.79
N PRO A 198 20.51 8.10 34.64
CA PRO A 198 19.13 8.28 34.19
C PRO A 198 18.07 7.79 35.20
N ASN A 199 18.40 6.82 36.05
CA ASN A 199 17.50 6.20 37.03
C ASN A 199 17.09 7.18 38.15
N LYS A 200 17.88 8.24 38.40
CA LYS A 200 17.68 9.19 39.51
C LYS A 200 17.16 10.57 39.08
N GLN A 201 17.22 10.90 37.78
CA GLN A 201 16.92 12.23 37.26
C GLN A 201 15.62 12.35 36.46
N SER A 202 15.00 11.24 36.04
CA SER A 202 13.98 11.26 34.98
C SER A 202 12.59 11.80 35.36
N LEU A 203 12.39 12.26 36.60
CA LEU A 203 11.09 12.75 37.09
C LEU A 203 10.65 14.05 36.40
N TRP A 204 11.60 14.92 36.03
CA TRP A 204 11.27 16.14 35.28
C TRP A 204 10.87 15.82 33.84
N ALA A 205 11.49 14.82 33.22
CA ALA A 205 11.21 14.43 31.84
C ALA A 205 9.81 13.83 31.70
N SER A 206 9.42 12.93 32.61
CA SER A 206 8.06 12.37 32.62
C SER A 206 7.00 13.45 32.89
N ARG A 207 7.28 14.41 33.79
CA ARG A 207 6.38 15.54 34.06
C ARG A 207 6.26 16.48 32.86
N LEU A 208 7.36 16.82 32.21
CA LEU A 208 7.34 17.64 31.01
C LEU A 208 6.50 16.99 29.90
N VAL A 209 6.72 15.70 29.64
CA VAL A 209 5.92 14.95 28.65
C VAL A 209 4.45 14.94 29.05
N SER A 210 4.11 14.69 30.33
CA SER A 210 2.71 14.73 30.79
C SER A 210 2.03 16.09 30.56
N VAL A 211 2.77 17.20 30.65
CA VAL A 211 2.27 18.54 30.34
C VAL A 211 2.08 18.74 28.84
N LEU A 212 3.00 18.24 28.01
CA LEU A 212 2.88 18.31 26.55
C LEU A 212 1.69 17.48 26.03
N LEU A 213 1.34 16.39 26.72
CA LEU A 213 0.20 15.54 26.38
C LEU A 213 -1.17 16.18 26.66
N SER A 214 -1.23 17.31 27.37
CA SER A 214 -2.49 18.00 27.68
C SER A 214 -3.17 18.65 26.46
N ASN A 215 -2.45 18.84 25.35
CA ASN A 215 -2.96 19.47 24.13
C ASN A 215 -2.82 18.51 22.94
N THR A 216 -3.95 18.05 22.38
CA THR A 216 -4.00 17.04 21.32
C THR A 216 -3.41 17.53 20.00
N GLN A 217 -3.58 18.81 19.67
CA GLN A 217 -3.03 19.44 18.46
C GLN A 217 -1.50 19.58 18.53
N LEU A 218 -0.97 19.88 19.71
CA LEU A 218 0.47 19.87 19.97
C LEU A 218 1.03 18.45 19.85
N VAL A 219 0.37 17.44 20.41
CA VAL A 219 0.80 16.03 20.29
C VAL A 219 0.79 15.59 18.84
N SER A 220 -0.27 15.88 18.07
CA SER A 220 -0.33 15.58 16.64
C SER A 220 0.82 16.25 15.88
N SER A 221 1.07 17.54 16.11
CA SER A 221 2.17 18.29 15.48
C SER A 221 3.54 17.73 15.86
N LEU A 222 3.71 17.34 17.13
CA LEU A 222 4.93 16.74 17.64
C LEU A 222 5.19 15.36 17.00
N LEU A 223 4.15 14.53 16.87
CA LEU A 223 4.23 13.22 16.22
C LEU A 223 4.54 13.33 14.73
N HIS A 224 3.89 14.26 14.02
CA HIS A 224 4.22 14.55 12.62
C HIS A 224 5.68 15.00 12.45
N ARG A 225 6.19 15.84 13.36
CA ARG A 225 7.58 16.29 13.29
C ARG A 225 8.56 15.18 13.64
N LEU A 226 8.27 14.34 14.63
CA LEU A 226 9.08 13.16 14.94
C LEU A 226 9.09 12.16 13.77
N TRP A 227 7.93 11.94 13.14
CA TRP A 227 7.81 11.14 11.93
C TRP A 227 8.72 11.68 10.82
N ASP A 228 8.64 12.98 10.51
CA ASP A 228 9.47 13.62 9.50
C ASP A 228 10.99 13.56 9.85
N LEU A 229 11.33 13.75 11.13
CA LEU A 229 12.72 13.63 11.60
C LEU A 229 13.28 12.21 11.41
N PHE A 230 12.47 11.18 11.65
CA PHE A 230 12.90 9.78 11.52
C PHE A 230 12.84 9.27 10.09
N HIS A 231 11.83 9.66 9.32
CA HIS A 231 11.58 9.17 7.98
C HIS A 231 12.42 9.90 6.93
N ASN A 232 12.53 11.24 7.02
CA ASN A 232 13.18 12.05 5.99
C ASN A 232 14.54 12.63 6.44
N GLN A 233 14.70 12.96 7.72
CA GLN A 233 15.88 13.70 8.22
C GLN A 233 16.86 12.84 9.04
N GLY A 234 16.70 11.51 9.07
CA GLY A 234 17.45 10.61 9.97
C GLY A 234 18.97 10.71 9.82
N SER A 235 19.48 10.82 8.60
CA SER A 235 20.92 10.94 8.31
C SER A 235 21.55 12.26 8.77
N SER A 236 20.74 13.30 8.97
CA SER A 236 21.20 14.63 9.39
C SER A 236 21.31 14.81 10.91
N LEU A 237 20.78 13.86 11.69
CA LEU A 237 20.74 13.94 13.14
C LEU A 237 22.10 13.61 13.76
N SER A 238 22.55 14.48 14.66
CA SER A 238 23.76 14.22 15.46
C SER A 238 23.53 13.13 16.51
N ALA A 239 24.61 12.50 16.99
CA ALA A 239 24.53 11.50 18.06
C ALA A 239 23.89 12.04 19.34
N ALA A 240 24.11 13.32 19.65
CA ALA A 240 23.49 14.03 20.76
C ALA A 240 21.96 14.13 20.62
N HIS A 241 21.48 14.51 19.44
CA HIS A 241 20.05 14.54 19.15
C HIS A 241 19.45 13.13 19.17
N LEU A 242 20.16 12.12 18.67
CA LEU A 242 19.70 10.73 18.69
C LEU A 242 19.42 10.24 20.12
N LEU A 243 20.36 10.46 21.06
CA LEU A 243 20.19 10.08 22.46
C LEU A 243 19.04 10.83 23.15
N GLY A 244 18.92 12.14 22.88
CA GLY A 244 17.85 12.95 23.44
C GLY A 244 16.46 12.55 22.92
N LEU A 245 16.35 12.34 21.60
CA LEU A 245 15.10 11.91 20.96
C LEU A 245 14.72 10.48 21.35
N SER A 246 15.68 9.56 21.51
CA SER A 246 15.39 8.20 21.96
C SER A 246 14.81 8.19 23.38
N ALA A 247 15.38 8.99 24.29
CA ALA A 247 14.84 9.14 25.63
C ALA A 247 13.46 9.80 25.63
N PHE A 248 13.25 10.81 24.77
CA PHE A 248 11.95 11.47 24.61
C PHE A 248 10.86 10.48 24.17
N VAL A 249 11.14 9.65 23.16
CA VAL A 249 10.20 8.66 22.63
C VAL A 249 9.85 7.59 23.66
N VAL A 250 10.81 7.16 24.49
CA VAL A 250 10.56 6.23 25.61
C VAL A 250 9.61 6.86 26.64
N HIS A 251 9.81 8.13 27.02
CA HIS A 251 8.90 8.83 27.94
C HIS A 251 7.52 9.09 27.34
N LEU A 252 7.46 9.37 26.04
CA LEU A 252 6.21 9.54 25.30
C LEU A 252 5.41 8.23 25.28
N HIS A 253 6.07 7.10 25.00
CA HIS A 253 5.44 5.79 25.01
C HIS A 253 4.92 5.41 26.40
N ALA A 254 5.75 5.54 27.43
CA ALA A 254 5.36 5.19 28.81
C ALA A 254 4.20 6.06 29.33
N SER A 255 4.08 7.30 28.85
CA SER A 255 3.00 8.22 29.25
C SER A 255 1.71 8.02 28.44
N MET A 256 1.77 7.37 27.28
CA MET A 256 0.64 7.17 26.35
C MET A 256 0.23 5.70 26.19
N SER A 257 0.66 4.81 27.10
CA SER A 257 0.34 3.39 27.08
C SER A 257 -1.16 3.08 27.20
N HIS A 258 -1.96 4.03 27.71
CA HIS A 258 -3.39 3.87 27.96
C HIS A 258 -4.32 4.81 27.14
N SER A 259 -3.80 5.70 26.29
CA SER A 259 -4.55 6.53 25.30
C SER A 259 -3.63 7.55 24.59
N PRO A 260 -4.04 8.18 23.47
CA PRO A 260 -4.82 7.70 22.31
C PRO A 260 -4.00 6.83 21.34
N LEU A 261 -4.70 6.08 20.50
CA LEU A 261 -4.11 5.31 19.39
C LEU A 261 -3.82 6.22 18.19
N VAL A 262 -2.97 5.77 17.27
CA VAL A 262 -2.55 6.52 16.09
C VAL A 262 -2.96 5.76 14.84
N GLN A 263 -3.70 6.43 13.96
CA GLN A 263 -3.99 5.94 12.62
C GLN A 263 -3.13 6.69 11.61
N LEU A 264 -2.28 5.96 10.89
CA LEU A 264 -1.48 6.51 9.80
C LEU A 264 -2.38 6.68 8.57
N VAL A 265 -2.21 7.78 7.84
CA VAL A 265 -2.97 8.11 6.62
C VAL A 265 -1.97 8.40 5.50
N PRO A 266 -1.84 7.53 4.48
CA PRO A 266 -2.53 6.24 4.28
C PRO A 266 -2.22 5.17 5.35
N PRO A 267 -3.15 4.22 5.58
CA PRO A 267 -3.01 3.19 6.61
C PRO A 267 -1.87 2.23 6.28
N LEU A 268 -0.79 2.31 7.07
CA LEU A 268 0.29 1.30 7.08
C LEU A 268 -0.10 0.06 7.91
N PHE A 269 -1.05 0.22 8.82
CA PHE A 269 -1.62 -0.84 9.65
C PHE A 269 -3.15 -0.85 9.49
N PRO A 270 -3.79 -2.03 9.55
CA PRO A 270 -5.25 -2.15 9.44
C PRO A 270 -5.98 -1.55 10.66
N GLU A 271 -5.32 -1.52 11.82
CA GLU A 271 -5.86 -1.02 13.08
C GLU A 271 -5.01 0.15 13.62
N PRO A 272 -5.61 1.08 14.38
CA PRO A 272 -4.88 2.17 15.01
C PRO A 272 -3.93 1.63 16.07
N VAL A 273 -2.67 2.04 16.02
CA VAL A 273 -1.56 1.45 16.81
C VAL A 273 -1.12 2.41 17.92
N SER A 274 -0.39 1.92 18.93
CA SER A 274 0.20 2.80 19.93
C SER A 274 1.19 3.79 19.31
N VAL A 275 1.40 4.93 19.96
CA VAL A 275 2.34 5.96 19.52
C VAL A 275 3.76 5.43 19.34
N GLY A 276 4.20 4.56 20.26
CA GLY A 276 5.52 3.93 20.18
C GLY A 276 5.68 3.08 18.93
N GLU A 277 4.66 2.30 18.58
CA GLU A 277 4.67 1.45 17.38
C GLU A 277 4.57 2.28 16.09
N ALA A 278 3.76 3.34 16.07
CA ALA A 278 3.71 4.27 14.94
C ALA A 278 5.07 4.94 14.69
N LEU A 279 5.72 5.45 15.72
CA LEU A 279 7.07 6.03 15.60
C LEU A 279 8.13 4.97 15.26
N SER A 280 7.95 3.73 15.73
CA SER A 280 8.80 2.63 15.30
C SER A 280 8.67 2.42 13.80
N ALA A 281 7.46 2.46 13.22
CA ALA A 281 7.22 2.28 11.80
C ALA A 281 7.86 3.37 10.92
N ALA A 282 8.04 4.58 11.47
CA ALA A 282 8.73 5.69 10.79
C ALA A 282 10.22 5.38 10.50
N LEU A 283 10.86 4.57 11.34
CA LEU A 283 12.27 4.18 11.16
C LEU A 283 12.40 3.19 10.01
N LEU A 284 12.81 3.65 8.84
CA LEU A 284 13.02 2.75 7.71
C LEU A 284 14.25 1.86 7.92
N CYS A 285 14.24 0.71 7.24
CA CYS A 285 15.39 -0.19 7.16
C CYS A 285 15.71 -0.50 5.68
N SER A 286 15.44 0.46 4.78
CA SER A 286 15.54 0.29 3.33
C SER A 286 16.96 0.41 2.79
N THR A 287 17.76 1.33 3.34
CA THR A 287 19.11 1.66 2.86
C THR A 287 20.13 1.50 3.98
N HIS A 288 21.42 1.47 3.64
CA HIS A 288 22.53 1.41 4.58
C HIS A 288 22.47 2.55 5.60
N THR A 289 22.16 3.78 5.16
CA THR A 289 22.05 4.93 6.06
C THR A 289 20.87 4.78 7.02
N ASP A 290 19.74 4.27 6.53
CA ASP A 290 18.54 4.06 7.35
C ASP A 290 18.77 2.95 8.37
N MET A 291 19.39 1.84 7.95
CA MET A 291 19.74 0.72 8.84
C MET A 291 20.71 1.18 9.94
N LEU A 292 21.74 1.94 9.61
CA LEU A 292 22.70 2.45 10.59
C LEU A 292 22.04 3.42 11.59
N PHE A 293 21.19 4.31 11.09
CA PHE A 293 20.41 5.23 11.93
C PHE A 293 19.45 4.47 12.84
N CYS A 294 18.69 3.52 12.29
CA CYS A 294 17.72 2.70 13.00
C CYS A 294 18.38 1.88 14.12
N VAL A 295 19.52 1.22 13.86
CA VAL A 295 20.22 0.48 14.91
C VAL A 295 20.68 1.40 16.02
N ARG A 296 21.32 2.53 15.69
CA ARG A 296 21.81 3.48 16.71
C ARG A 296 20.65 3.99 17.56
N PHE A 297 19.54 4.37 16.93
CA PHE A 297 18.35 4.87 17.61
C PHE A 297 17.73 3.79 18.50
N CYS A 298 17.51 2.59 17.99
CA CYS A 298 16.91 1.50 18.77
C CYS A 298 17.80 1.06 19.93
N VAL A 299 19.13 0.96 19.75
CA VAL A 299 20.07 0.65 20.85
C VAL A 299 19.99 1.72 21.92
N ALA A 300 20.01 3.01 21.54
CA ALA A 300 19.90 4.10 22.49
C ALA A 300 18.58 4.07 23.27
N ALA A 301 17.45 3.84 22.58
CA ALA A 301 16.13 3.78 23.20
C ALA A 301 16.02 2.60 24.20
N VAL A 302 16.44 1.41 23.79
CA VAL A 302 16.36 0.21 24.66
C VAL A 302 17.34 0.31 25.83
N CYS A 303 18.58 0.76 25.60
CA CYS A 303 19.52 1.02 26.70
C CYS A 303 18.96 2.01 27.72
N TYR A 304 18.35 3.11 27.24
CA TYR A 304 17.74 4.11 28.12
C TYR A 304 16.56 3.54 28.92
N GLY A 305 15.64 2.84 28.23
CA GLY A 305 14.48 2.18 28.86
C GLY A 305 14.89 1.17 29.92
N MET A 306 15.92 0.37 29.65
CA MET A 306 16.48 -0.57 30.61
C MET A 306 17.07 0.10 31.84
N CYS A 307 17.94 1.10 31.65
CA CYS A 307 18.54 1.81 32.78
C CYS A 307 17.43 2.34 33.70
N ARG A 308 16.40 2.99 33.12
CA ARG A 308 15.26 3.48 33.89
C ARG A 308 14.47 2.37 34.58
N GLY A 309 14.26 1.26 33.88
CA GLY A 309 13.58 0.07 34.35
C GLY A 309 14.27 -0.62 35.54
N ASP A 310 15.59 -0.52 35.69
CA ASP A 310 16.36 -1.22 36.74
C ASP A 310 15.86 -0.99 38.18
N SER A 311 15.11 0.10 38.41
CA SER A 311 14.53 0.46 39.72
C SER A 311 13.08 -0.02 39.95
N LEU A 312 12.41 -0.56 38.94
CA LEU A 312 10.98 -0.92 38.94
C LEU A 312 10.77 -2.45 38.85
N PRO A 313 9.62 -2.98 39.31
CA PRO A 313 9.25 -4.39 39.14
C PRO A 313 9.16 -4.80 37.65
N GLN A 314 9.46 -6.06 37.34
CA GLN A 314 9.62 -6.58 35.96
C GLN A 314 8.46 -6.29 35.00
N GLN A 315 7.21 -6.20 35.50
CA GLN A 315 6.04 -5.83 34.68
C GLN A 315 6.05 -4.35 34.25
N GLN A 316 6.49 -3.45 35.13
CA GLN A 316 6.57 -2.00 34.83
C GLN A 316 7.83 -1.62 34.07
N GLN A 317 8.81 -2.53 33.98
CA GLN A 317 9.99 -2.36 33.13
C GLN A 317 9.63 -2.44 31.64
N GLN A 318 8.63 -3.27 31.29
CA GLN A 318 8.19 -3.47 29.91
C GLN A 318 7.52 -2.22 29.33
N ASP A 319 6.90 -1.38 30.17
CA ASP A 319 6.26 -0.12 29.75
C ASP A 319 7.23 0.92 29.15
N TYR A 320 8.54 0.78 29.42
CA TYR A 320 9.57 1.67 28.88
C TYR A 320 10.27 1.11 27.64
N ILE A 321 9.95 -0.12 27.22
CA ILE A 321 10.59 -0.79 26.09
C ILE A 321 9.56 -0.99 24.98
N ILE A 322 9.67 -0.17 23.94
CA ILE A 322 8.80 -0.22 22.75
C ILE A 322 9.07 -1.50 21.96
N SER A 323 8.02 -2.29 21.73
CA SER A 323 8.14 -3.61 21.11
C SER A 323 8.67 -3.54 19.67
N GLY A 324 8.20 -2.59 18.86
CA GLY A 324 8.67 -2.39 17.48
C GLY A 324 10.14 -2.01 17.37
N LEU A 325 10.66 -1.20 18.30
CA LEU A 325 12.10 -0.86 18.33
C LEU A 325 12.95 -2.08 18.68
N TYR A 326 12.47 -2.89 19.62
CA TYR A 326 13.14 -4.13 20.00
C TYR A 326 13.14 -5.16 18.88
N LYS A 327 12.01 -5.39 18.20
CA LYS A 327 11.90 -6.27 17.03
C LYS A 327 12.85 -5.84 15.90
N LYS A 328 13.03 -4.53 15.69
CA LYS A 328 14.02 -4.02 14.73
C LYS A 328 15.46 -4.32 15.15
N LEU A 329 15.78 -4.32 16.44
CA LEU A 329 17.09 -4.80 16.90
C LEU A 329 17.28 -6.30 16.63
N LEU A 330 16.25 -7.12 16.85
CA LEU A 330 16.31 -8.56 16.54
C LEU A 330 16.62 -8.80 15.05
N TYR A 331 16.11 -7.96 14.16
CA TYR A 331 16.41 -8.00 12.73
C TYR A 331 17.80 -7.46 12.39
N LEU A 332 18.15 -6.26 12.88
CA LEU A 332 19.33 -5.53 12.42
C LEU A 332 20.64 -5.97 13.08
N ILE A 333 20.62 -6.45 14.32
CA ILE A 333 21.85 -6.86 15.03
C ILE A 333 22.51 -8.05 14.33
N PRO A 334 21.82 -9.17 14.03
CA PRO A 334 22.41 -10.28 13.28
C PRO A 334 22.82 -9.85 11.86
N ARG A 335 22.04 -9.00 11.20
CA ARG A 335 22.31 -8.50 9.84
C ARG A 335 23.60 -7.69 9.77
N LEU A 336 23.78 -6.69 10.65
CA LEU A 336 24.90 -5.74 10.58
C LEU A 336 26.10 -6.14 11.45
N ALA A 337 26.08 -7.33 12.05
CA ALA A 337 27.06 -7.76 13.06
C ALA A 337 28.51 -7.66 12.58
N SER A 338 28.78 -7.75 11.27
CA SER A 338 30.12 -7.75 10.69
C SER A 338 30.72 -6.35 10.42
N HIS A 339 29.92 -5.29 10.26
CA HIS A 339 30.37 -4.09 9.50
C HIS A 339 30.63 -2.78 10.29
N SER A 340 30.45 -2.72 11.61
CA SER A 340 30.70 -1.46 12.35
C SER A 340 31.28 -1.65 13.76
N HIS A 341 32.14 -0.72 14.21
CA HIS A 341 32.80 -0.80 15.52
C HIS A 341 32.19 0.12 16.60
N SER A 342 31.56 1.24 16.24
CA SER A 342 31.21 2.29 17.23
C SER A 342 29.98 1.97 18.08
N TRP A 343 28.91 1.45 17.47
CA TRP A 343 27.69 1.04 18.19
C TRP A 343 27.70 -0.45 18.54
N ARG A 344 28.52 -1.26 17.87
CA ARG A 344 28.55 -2.73 18.00
C ARG A 344 28.90 -3.18 19.40
N ASN A 345 29.86 -2.54 20.07
CA ASN A 345 30.21 -2.90 21.43
C ASN A 345 29.00 -2.69 22.37
N THR A 346 28.34 -1.54 22.29
CA THR A 346 27.15 -1.25 23.09
C THR A 346 26.01 -2.21 22.77
N ALA A 347 25.77 -2.50 21.49
CA ALA A 347 24.73 -3.45 21.07
C ALA A 347 25.03 -4.88 21.52
N LEU A 348 26.28 -5.34 21.46
CA LEU A 348 26.68 -6.67 21.93
C LEU A 348 26.58 -6.78 23.45
N GLN A 349 26.94 -5.73 24.19
CA GLN A 349 26.77 -5.70 25.65
C GLN A 349 25.29 -5.72 26.02
N LEU A 350 24.45 -4.97 25.30
CA LEU A 350 23.00 -5.01 25.44
C LEU A 350 22.45 -6.43 25.15
N TRP A 351 22.88 -7.05 24.06
CA TRP A 351 22.43 -8.39 23.65
C TRP A 351 22.84 -9.50 24.63
N ARG A 352 23.98 -9.32 25.31
CA ARG A 352 24.46 -10.23 26.36
C ARG A 352 23.75 -10.03 27.70
N HIS A 353 22.99 -8.94 27.86
CA HIS A 353 22.34 -8.64 29.13
C HIS A 353 21.16 -9.60 29.38
N PRO A 354 21.07 -10.24 30.56
CA PRO A 354 20.08 -11.29 30.82
C PRO A 354 18.64 -10.77 30.76
N ALA A 355 18.38 -9.54 31.20
CA ALA A 355 17.05 -8.94 31.11
C ALA A 355 16.58 -8.77 29.65
N VAL A 356 17.50 -8.54 28.70
CA VAL A 356 17.17 -8.42 27.27
C VAL A 356 16.83 -9.80 26.69
N GLN A 357 17.60 -10.81 27.07
CA GLN A 357 17.32 -12.20 26.66
C GLN A 357 15.97 -12.68 27.21
N GLN A 358 15.62 -12.30 28.44
CA GLN A 358 14.32 -12.59 29.03
C GLN A 358 13.14 -11.99 28.25
N LEU A 359 13.30 -10.80 27.66
CA LEU A 359 12.26 -10.18 26.83
C LEU A 359 11.97 -11.00 25.57
N GLN A 360 12.95 -11.74 25.02
CA GLN A 360 12.73 -12.58 23.83
C GLN A 360 11.74 -13.73 24.07
N HIS A 361 11.56 -14.14 25.34
CA HIS A 361 10.59 -15.17 25.70
C HIS A 361 9.14 -14.64 25.79
N THR A 362 8.93 -13.33 25.73
CA THR A 362 7.61 -12.71 25.76
C THR A 362 7.06 -12.51 24.35
N ALA A 363 5.83 -12.95 24.09
CA ALA A 363 5.22 -12.95 22.74
C ALA A 363 5.23 -11.57 22.04
N GLN A 364 5.05 -10.47 22.79
CA GLN A 364 5.04 -9.11 22.22
C GLN A 364 6.38 -8.69 21.60
N TYR A 365 7.49 -9.24 22.08
CA TYR A 365 8.84 -8.87 21.67
C TYR A 365 9.45 -9.83 20.64
N GLN A 366 8.72 -10.87 20.24
CA GLN A 366 9.19 -11.85 19.27
C GLN A 366 9.00 -11.34 17.84
N LEU A 367 10.06 -11.47 17.03
CA LEU A 367 10.01 -11.21 15.60
C LEU A 367 9.48 -12.45 14.89
N SER A 368 8.37 -12.31 14.15
CA SER A 368 7.80 -13.39 13.34
C SER A 368 8.40 -13.43 11.93
N VAL A 369 8.25 -14.57 11.25
CA VAL A 369 8.68 -14.73 9.84
C VAL A 369 8.05 -13.68 8.92
N SER A 370 6.77 -13.39 9.09
CA SER A 370 6.04 -12.41 8.27
C SER A 370 6.54 -10.98 8.48
N GLU A 371 6.85 -10.61 9.73
CA GLU A 371 7.44 -9.31 10.06
C GLU A 371 8.86 -9.18 9.51
N TRP A 372 9.66 -10.25 9.60
CA TRP A 372 10.99 -10.29 8.99
C TRP A 372 10.92 -10.11 7.48
N LEU A 373 10.06 -10.87 6.78
CA LEU A 373 9.88 -10.77 5.33
C LEU A 373 9.41 -9.38 4.90
N ALA A 374 8.51 -8.76 5.68
CA ALA A 374 8.05 -7.40 5.39
C ALA A 374 9.19 -6.36 5.48
N ASN A 375 10.16 -6.55 6.37
CA ASN A 375 11.34 -5.69 6.45
C ASN A 375 12.34 -5.98 5.33
N GLU A 376 12.62 -7.27 5.06
CA GLU A 376 13.59 -7.69 4.04
C GLU A 376 13.16 -7.27 2.63
N LEU A 377 11.89 -7.42 2.28
CA LEU A 377 11.37 -7.05 0.95
C LEU A 377 11.37 -5.53 0.70
N ARG A 378 11.44 -4.71 1.76
CA ARG A 378 11.57 -3.24 1.68
C ARG A 378 13.02 -2.78 1.48
N VAL A 379 14.00 -3.66 1.61
CA VAL A 379 15.42 -3.32 1.40
C VAL A 379 15.68 -3.04 -0.08
N GLN A 380 16.38 -1.93 -0.33
CA GLN A 380 16.86 -1.56 -1.67
C GLN A 380 18.21 -2.21 -1.92
N ARG A 381 18.27 -3.14 -2.88
CA ARG A 381 19.47 -3.91 -3.19
C ARG A 381 20.69 -3.05 -3.53
N SER A 382 20.47 -1.91 -4.18
CA SER A 382 21.54 -1.00 -4.62
C SER A 382 22.15 -0.16 -3.50
N GLU A 383 21.40 0.05 -2.42
CA GLU A 383 21.78 0.93 -1.29
C GLU A 383 21.88 0.13 0.02
N ASP A 384 21.99 -1.19 -0.04
CA ASP A 384 22.06 -2.07 1.13
C ASP A 384 23.38 -1.91 1.90
N ALA A 385 23.36 -2.26 3.18
CA ALA A 385 24.55 -2.34 4.03
C ALA A 385 25.41 -3.58 3.73
N LEU A 386 24.78 -4.68 3.32
CA LEU A 386 25.45 -5.95 3.01
C LEU A 386 25.82 -6.04 1.54
N SER A 387 26.93 -6.72 1.24
CA SER A 387 27.22 -7.13 -0.13
C SER A 387 26.23 -8.20 -0.61
N ASP A 388 26.10 -8.36 -1.94
CA ASP A 388 25.25 -9.38 -2.54
C ASP A 388 25.44 -10.81 -1.96
N PRO A 389 26.66 -11.35 -1.78
CA PRO A 389 26.84 -12.68 -1.18
C PRO A 389 26.47 -12.70 0.31
N GLU A 390 26.88 -11.69 1.09
CA GLU A 390 26.57 -11.62 2.53
C GLU A 390 25.06 -11.53 2.79
N ARG A 391 24.33 -10.82 1.92
CA ARG A 391 22.87 -10.76 1.98
C ARG A 391 22.24 -12.14 1.72
N GLN A 392 22.73 -12.87 0.73
CA GLN A 392 22.23 -14.21 0.43
C GLN A 392 22.51 -15.18 1.59
N GLU A 393 23.71 -15.13 2.17
CA GLU A 393 24.07 -15.92 3.36
C GLU A 393 23.17 -15.58 4.56
N PHE A 394 22.94 -14.28 4.81
CA PHE A 394 22.04 -13.82 5.87
C PHE A 394 20.61 -14.33 5.69
N GLN A 395 20.06 -14.23 4.49
CA GLN A 395 18.71 -14.70 4.19
C GLN A 395 18.60 -16.23 4.29
N GLN A 396 19.63 -16.96 3.86
CA GLN A 396 19.70 -18.41 3.98
C GLN A 396 19.75 -18.83 5.46
N TRP A 397 20.62 -18.21 6.26
CA TRP A 397 20.68 -18.40 7.70
C TRP A 397 19.33 -18.10 8.38
N ALA A 398 18.70 -16.98 8.03
CA ALA A 398 17.41 -16.59 8.60
C ALA A 398 16.31 -17.62 8.31
N CYS A 399 16.19 -18.07 7.05
CA CYS A 399 15.20 -19.08 6.68
C CYS A 399 15.50 -20.45 7.30
N SER A 400 16.73 -20.96 7.15
CA SER A 400 17.08 -22.35 7.49
C SER A 400 17.42 -22.57 8.96
N GLU A 401 18.10 -21.62 9.62
CA GLU A 401 18.59 -21.80 10.99
C GLU A 401 17.79 -21.02 12.03
N LEU A 402 17.23 -19.86 11.68
CA LEU A 402 16.50 -19.03 12.65
C LEU A 402 15.00 -19.35 12.70
N PHE A 403 14.32 -19.33 11.54
CA PHE A 403 12.85 -19.39 11.51
C PHE A 403 12.30 -20.80 11.28
N LEU A 404 12.94 -21.61 10.43
CA LEU A 404 12.49 -22.99 10.18
C LEU A 404 12.44 -23.84 11.47
N PRO A 405 13.50 -23.94 12.31
CA PRO A 405 13.48 -24.81 13.49
C PRO A 405 12.71 -24.22 14.68
N ARG A 406 12.43 -22.92 14.68
CA ARG A 406 11.80 -22.22 15.80
C ARG A 406 10.30 -22.51 15.88
N GLU A 407 9.76 -22.67 17.08
CA GLU A 407 8.33 -22.97 17.29
C GLU A 407 7.39 -21.90 16.72
N VAL A 408 6.18 -22.33 16.33
CA VAL A 408 5.16 -21.45 15.74
C VAL A 408 4.68 -20.39 16.73
N GLU A 409 4.55 -20.74 18.01
CA GLU A 409 4.19 -19.79 19.08
C GLU A 409 5.21 -18.66 19.24
N GLN A 410 6.46 -18.93 18.85
CA GLN A 410 7.56 -17.96 18.90
C GLN A 410 7.75 -17.17 17.60
N GLY A 411 6.80 -17.30 16.67
CA GLY A 411 6.85 -16.67 15.34
C GLY A 411 7.73 -17.39 14.31
N GLY A 412 8.09 -18.66 14.56
CA GLY A 412 8.79 -19.54 13.60
C GLY A 412 7.86 -20.54 12.88
N CYS A 413 8.44 -21.62 12.34
CA CYS A 413 7.70 -22.61 11.54
C CYS A 413 7.67 -24.04 12.12
N GLY A 414 8.32 -24.31 13.26
CA GLY A 414 8.28 -25.59 13.97
C GLY A 414 8.85 -26.79 13.17
N GLY A 415 9.73 -26.52 12.21
CA GLY A 415 10.27 -27.50 11.26
C GLY A 415 9.40 -27.75 10.03
N ASP A 416 8.22 -27.12 9.91
CA ASP A 416 7.34 -27.28 8.76
C ASP A 416 7.75 -26.37 7.59
N MET A 417 8.34 -26.98 6.56
CA MET A 417 8.71 -26.31 5.31
C MET A 417 7.49 -25.72 4.58
N LYS A 418 6.29 -26.33 4.71
CA LYS A 418 5.07 -25.82 4.06
C LYS A 418 4.64 -24.50 4.68
N LEU A 419 4.70 -24.40 6.00
CA LEU A 419 4.36 -23.17 6.72
C LEU A 419 5.31 -22.03 6.32
N LEU A 420 6.62 -22.29 6.24
CA LEU A 420 7.60 -21.31 5.75
C LEU A 420 7.31 -20.88 4.30
N CYS A 421 7.01 -21.84 3.41
CA CYS A 421 6.62 -21.57 2.03
C CYS A 421 5.36 -20.68 1.95
N SER A 422 4.35 -20.94 2.79
CA SER A 422 3.13 -20.13 2.86
C SER A 422 3.41 -18.68 3.26
N HIS A 423 4.34 -18.46 4.20
CA HIS A 423 4.75 -17.13 4.64
C HIS A 423 5.51 -16.38 3.53
N LEU A 424 6.44 -17.06 2.85
CA LEU A 424 7.17 -16.49 1.70
C LEU A 424 6.21 -16.07 0.59
N LEU A 425 5.31 -16.96 0.19
CA LEU A 425 4.31 -16.69 -0.86
C LEU A 425 3.36 -15.56 -0.48
N THR A 426 2.85 -15.58 0.75
CA THR A 426 1.98 -14.52 1.28
C THR A 426 2.70 -13.17 1.27
N ALA A 427 3.96 -13.13 1.68
CA ALA A 427 4.74 -11.90 1.69
C ALA A 427 4.99 -11.37 0.28
N ILE A 428 5.36 -12.23 -0.68
CA ILE A 428 5.56 -11.87 -2.09
C ILE A 428 4.27 -11.32 -2.70
N MET A 429 3.13 -11.99 -2.49
CA MET A 429 1.83 -11.56 -3.00
C MET A 429 1.34 -10.26 -2.33
N GLY A 430 1.66 -10.04 -1.06
CA GLY A 430 1.24 -8.87 -0.29
C GLY A 430 2.04 -7.58 -0.52
N GLN A 431 3.21 -7.63 -1.18
CA GLN A 431 4.07 -6.45 -1.38
C GLN A 431 3.39 -5.32 -2.12
N GLN A 432 2.57 -5.64 -3.11
CA GLN A 432 2.10 -4.66 -4.07
C GLN A 432 0.77 -3.98 -3.67
N SER A 433 0.10 -4.45 -2.61
CA SER A 433 -0.99 -3.70 -1.95
C SER A 433 -0.49 -2.44 -1.25
N SER A 434 0.81 -2.37 -0.92
CA SER A 434 1.44 -1.20 -0.31
C SER A 434 1.97 -0.18 -1.32
N SER A 435 2.11 -0.57 -2.59
CA SER A 435 2.63 0.28 -3.69
C SER A 435 1.52 0.88 -4.55
N HIS A 436 0.46 1.38 -3.93
CA HIS A 436 -0.64 2.07 -4.63
C HIS A 436 -0.24 3.43 -5.26
N GLN A 437 1.05 3.75 -5.39
CA GLN A 437 1.50 5.09 -5.80
C GLN A 437 2.23 5.21 -7.15
N THR A 438 2.41 4.15 -7.95
CA THR A 438 2.91 4.34 -9.32
C THR A 438 2.30 3.31 -10.28
N VAL A 439 1.10 3.62 -10.78
CA VAL A 439 0.50 2.94 -11.95
C VAL A 439 1.09 3.46 -13.27
N GLU A 440 1.91 4.51 -13.26
CA GLU A 440 2.54 5.02 -14.48
C GLU A 440 3.94 4.43 -14.69
N LYS A 441 3.97 3.25 -15.33
CA LYS A 441 4.90 2.82 -16.38
C LYS A 441 5.06 1.29 -16.35
N LEU A 442 4.19 0.64 -17.11
CA LEU A 442 4.43 -0.66 -17.72
C LEU A 442 5.47 -0.52 -18.85
N ASP A 443 6.65 0.00 -18.52
CA ASP A 443 7.81 -0.11 -19.39
C ASP A 443 8.84 -1.00 -18.70
N GLU A 444 9.22 -2.06 -19.40
CA GLU A 444 10.10 -3.17 -19.02
C GLU A 444 11.56 -2.77 -18.72
N ARG A 445 11.82 -1.51 -18.38
CA ARG A 445 13.17 -1.03 -18.08
C ARG A 445 13.12 -0.05 -16.91
N VAL A 446 13.63 -0.54 -15.77
CA VAL A 446 14.25 0.24 -14.70
C VAL A 446 13.28 0.88 -13.69
N SER A 447 12.95 0.14 -12.62
CA SER A 447 13.08 0.75 -11.29
C SER A 447 14.55 0.61 -10.90
N GLU A 448 15.30 1.71 -11.01
CA GLU A 448 16.76 1.81 -10.84
C GLU A 448 17.24 1.44 -9.42
N ARG A 449 16.30 1.21 -8.49
CA ARG A 449 16.55 0.68 -7.14
C ARG A 449 15.85 -0.67 -7.00
N GLY A 450 16.55 -1.75 -7.36
CA GLY A 450 16.01 -3.11 -7.26
C GLY A 450 15.59 -3.47 -5.84
N SER A 451 14.48 -4.21 -5.69
CA SER A 451 14.07 -4.80 -4.40
C SER A 451 14.75 -6.14 -4.16
N CYS A 452 14.74 -6.62 -2.91
CA CYS A 452 15.20 -7.97 -2.55
C CYS A 452 14.24 -9.11 -2.98
N LEU A 453 13.19 -8.81 -3.76
CA LEU A 453 12.25 -9.81 -4.27
C LEU A 453 12.92 -10.98 -5.01
N PRO A 454 13.92 -10.78 -5.91
CA PRO A 454 14.59 -11.88 -6.58
C PRO A 454 15.32 -12.81 -5.61
N ASP A 455 15.87 -12.26 -4.53
CA ASP A 455 16.61 -13.05 -3.54
C ASP A 455 15.63 -13.90 -2.72
N ILE A 456 14.49 -13.35 -2.31
CA ILE A 456 13.42 -14.12 -1.65
C ILE A 456 12.81 -15.18 -2.57
N LEU A 457 12.68 -14.90 -3.88
CA LEU A 457 12.27 -15.90 -4.86
C LEU A 457 13.29 -17.03 -5.00
N SER A 458 14.60 -16.74 -4.89
CA SER A 458 15.64 -17.79 -4.88
C SER A 458 15.55 -18.68 -3.63
N ARG A 459 15.27 -18.10 -2.46
CA ARG A 459 15.02 -18.86 -1.22
C ARG A 459 13.77 -19.74 -1.32
N LEU A 460 12.73 -19.24 -1.99
CA LEU A 460 11.54 -20.04 -2.30
C LEU A 460 11.88 -21.22 -3.23
N GLN A 461 12.71 -21.02 -4.25
CA GLN A 461 13.15 -22.10 -5.15
C GLN A 461 13.91 -23.18 -4.38
N GLU A 462 14.83 -22.82 -3.50
CA GLU A 462 15.59 -23.76 -2.66
C GLU A 462 14.66 -24.56 -1.75
N LEU A 463 13.74 -23.89 -1.05
CA LEU A 463 12.79 -24.54 -0.16
C LEU A 463 11.88 -25.53 -0.92
N VAL A 464 11.37 -25.14 -2.08
CA VAL A 464 10.51 -26.00 -2.90
C VAL A 464 11.30 -27.18 -3.48
N TYR A 465 12.56 -26.97 -3.85
CA TYR A 465 13.45 -28.04 -4.29
C TYR A 465 13.72 -29.05 -3.16
N ASP A 466 14.04 -28.58 -1.95
CA ASP A 466 14.25 -29.44 -0.78
C ASP A 466 12.98 -30.21 -0.44
N MET A 467 11.81 -29.60 -0.55
CA MET A 467 10.51 -30.28 -0.41
C MET A 467 10.31 -31.37 -1.48
N GLU A 468 10.69 -31.15 -2.74
CA GLU A 468 10.59 -32.18 -3.79
C GLU A 468 11.54 -33.35 -3.52
N VAL A 469 12.79 -33.06 -3.17
CA VAL A 469 13.80 -34.09 -2.86
C VAL A 469 13.41 -34.90 -1.64
N THR A 470 12.93 -34.25 -0.58
CA THR A 470 12.46 -34.95 0.63
C THR A 470 11.18 -35.74 0.38
N ALA A 471 10.26 -35.26 -0.46
CA ALA A 471 9.06 -36.00 -0.87
C ALA A 471 9.41 -37.27 -1.67
N LEU A 472 10.49 -37.26 -2.46
CA LEU A 472 10.99 -38.46 -3.16
C LEU A 472 11.55 -39.53 -2.20
N SER A 473 11.96 -39.14 -0.98
CA SER A 473 12.52 -40.06 0.02
C SER A 473 11.49 -40.82 0.87
N GLY A 474 10.19 -40.51 0.73
CA GLY A 474 9.08 -41.37 1.16
C GLY A 474 8.62 -41.28 2.62
N CYS A 475 9.10 -40.32 3.43
CA CYS A 475 8.78 -40.28 4.87
C CYS A 475 7.56 -39.44 5.29
N HIS A 476 7.01 -38.56 4.44
CA HIS A 476 5.78 -37.82 4.75
C HIS A 476 4.82 -37.82 3.56
N GLY A 477 3.52 -37.97 3.84
CA GLY A 477 2.48 -38.45 2.93
C GLY A 477 2.39 -37.76 1.55
N LYS A 478 1.76 -38.49 0.62
CA LYS A 478 1.43 -38.20 -0.80
C LYS A 478 0.67 -36.89 -1.07
N TYR A 479 0.98 -35.79 -0.41
CA TYR A 479 0.40 -34.49 -0.70
C TYR A 479 1.30 -33.78 -1.70
N ASP A 480 0.74 -33.47 -2.86
CA ASP A 480 1.46 -32.78 -3.91
C ASP A 480 1.78 -31.35 -3.46
N ILE A 481 3.03 -30.92 -3.67
CA ILE A 481 3.46 -29.54 -3.40
C ILE A 481 2.61 -28.58 -4.23
N CYS A 482 2.21 -29.01 -5.42
CA CYS A 482 1.32 -28.26 -6.30
C CYS A 482 -0.05 -28.01 -5.67
N ASP A 483 -0.70 -29.03 -5.12
CA ASP A 483 -2.04 -28.89 -4.52
C ASP A 483 -2.02 -27.87 -3.39
N PHE A 484 -0.97 -27.89 -2.56
CA PHE A 484 -0.74 -26.91 -1.51
C PHE A 484 -0.57 -25.48 -2.04
N LEU A 485 0.27 -25.30 -3.07
CA LEU A 485 0.49 -23.99 -3.71
C LEU A 485 -0.80 -23.40 -4.27
N PHE A 486 -1.63 -24.23 -4.92
CA PHE A 486 -2.91 -23.79 -5.47
C PHE A 486 -4.01 -23.60 -4.42
N GLU A 487 -3.99 -24.35 -3.31
CA GLU A 487 -4.88 -24.11 -2.17
C GLU A 487 -4.62 -22.73 -1.54
N LEU A 488 -3.35 -22.31 -1.47
CA LEU A 488 -3.01 -20.96 -1.01
C LEU A 488 -3.52 -19.88 -1.96
N LEU A 489 -3.43 -20.12 -3.27
CA LEU A 489 -3.98 -19.22 -4.28
C LEU A 489 -5.51 -19.15 -4.18
N SER A 490 -6.20 -20.29 -4.08
CA SER A 490 -7.66 -20.34 -4.05
C SER A 490 -8.24 -19.61 -2.83
N LYS A 491 -7.61 -19.76 -1.66
CA LYS A 491 -7.94 -19.00 -0.44
C LYS A 491 -7.77 -17.49 -0.59
N ARG A 492 -6.85 -17.04 -1.44
CA ARG A 492 -6.60 -15.62 -1.71
C ARG A 492 -7.53 -15.07 -2.79
N CYS A 493 -7.96 -15.90 -3.74
CA CYS A 493 -8.85 -15.51 -4.83
C CYS A 493 -10.35 -15.63 -4.48
N SER A 494 -10.71 -16.20 -3.34
CA SER A 494 -12.10 -16.30 -2.86
C SER A 494 -12.63 -14.95 -2.34
N PHE A 495 -12.78 -13.97 -3.23
CA PHE A 495 -13.48 -12.72 -2.92
C PHE A 495 -14.96 -12.89 -3.23
N THR A 496 -15.82 -12.64 -2.24
CA THR A 496 -17.27 -12.85 -2.32
C THR A 496 -18.03 -11.67 -2.95
N GLU A 497 -17.39 -10.52 -3.14
CA GLU A 497 -18.05 -9.31 -3.66
C GLU A 497 -17.48 -8.89 -5.02
N LYS A 498 -18.36 -8.64 -6.00
CA LYS A 498 -18.01 -8.22 -7.37
C LYS A 498 -17.91 -6.69 -7.44
N SER A 499 -16.82 -6.12 -6.92
CA SER A 499 -16.51 -4.69 -7.07
C SER A 499 -15.34 -4.47 -8.01
N ILE A 500 -15.22 -3.28 -8.61
CA ILE A 500 -14.10 -2.96 -9.51
C ILE A 500 -12.75 -3.07 -8.76
N SER A 501 -12.72 -2.70 -7.48
CA SER A 501 -11.52 -2.82 -6.65
C SER A 501 -11.10 -4.27 -6.38
N THR A 502 -12.06 -5.18 -6.17
CA THR A 502 -11.79 -6.61 -5.99
C THR A 502 -11.36 -7.28 -7.31
N ALA A 503 -11.93 -6.88 -8.44
CA ALA A 503 -11.49 -7.33 -9.76
C ALA A 503 -10.03 -6.93 -10.06
N LEU A 504 -9.66 -5.67 -9.78
CA LEU A 504 -8.28 -5.20 -9.91
C LEU A 504 -7.33 -5.93 -8.96
N CYS A 505 -7.74 -6.14 -7.71
CA CYS A 505 -6.97 -6.90 -6.72
C CYS A 505 -6.72 -8.36 -7.17
N LEU A 506 -7.74 -9.00 -7.76
CA LEU A 506 -7.64 -10.34 -8.32
C LEU A 506 -6.65 -10.38 -9.49
N GLN A 507 -6.81 -9.50 -10.48
CA GLN A 507 -5.91 -9.42 -11.64
C GLN A 507 -4.45 -9.21 -11.19
N HIS A 508 -4.26 -8.38 -10.18
CA HIS A 508 -2.96 -8.08 -9.62
C HIS A 508 -2.33 -9.26 -8.86
N THR A 509 -3.13 -9.97 -8.07
CA THR A 509 -2.73 -11.20 -7.38
C THR A 509 -2.31 -12.27 -8.39
N LEU A 510 -3.08 -12.44 -9.47
CA LEU A 510 -2.78 -13.38 -10.56
C LEU A 510 -1.50 -13.01 -11.31
N ASN A 511 -1.26 -11.72 -11.58
CA ASN A 511 -0.02 -11.27 -12.22
C ASN A 511 1.21 -11.54 -11.34
N THR A 512 1.09 -11.33 -10.04
CA THR A 512 2.17 -11.64 -9.09
C THR A 512 2.40 -13.15 -9.00
N TRP A 513 1.33 -13.94 -8.99
CA TRP A 513 1.41 -15.40 -9.04
C TRP A 513 2.11 -15.89 -10.31
N ASN A 514 1.81 -15.31 -11.47
CA ASN A 514 2.49 -15.64 -12.72
C ASN A 514 4.00 -15.41 -12.62
N ARG A 515 4.45 -14.35 -11.93
CA ARG A 515 5.89 -14.13 -11.68
C ARG A 515 6.50 -15.19 -10.77
N VAL A 516 5.79 -15.60 -9.71
CA VAL A 516 6.22 -16.68 -8.81
C VAL A 516 6.32 -18.01 -9.55
N LEU A 517 5.29 -18.37 -10.33
CA LEU A 517 5.31 -19.59 -11.14
C LEU A 517 6.50 -19.62 -12.08
N LEU A 518 6.76 -18.53 -12.81
CA LEU A 518 7.90 -18.44 -13.74
C LEU A 518 9.26 -18.54 -13.03
N ALA A 519 9.34 -18.19 -11.74
CA ALA A 519 10.55 -18.34 -10.95
C ALA A 519 10.75 -19.78 -10.49
N LEU A 520 9.69 -20.54 -10.19
CA LEU A 520 9.82 -21.94 -9.76
C LEU A 520 10.33 -22.84 -10.90
N PRO A 521 10.91 -24.02 -10.62
CA PRO A 521 11.24 -24.99 -11.66
C PRO A 521 9.99 -25.60 -12.35
N ALA A 522 9.95 -25.56 -13.68
CA ALA A 522 8.80 -26.02 -14.49
C ALA A 522 8.41 -27.50 -14.31
N VAL A 523 9.35 -28.33 -13.88
CA VAL A 523 9.14 -29.78 -13.70
C VAL A 523 8.21 -30.08 -12.52
N LEU A 524 8.16 -29.18 -11.53
CA LEU A 524 7.36 -29.34 -10.33
C LEU A 524 5.86 -29.28 -10.63
N LEU A 525 5.46 -28.43 -11.57
CA LEU A 525 4.06 -28.06 -11.83
C LEU A 525 3.30 -29.02 -12.75
N LEU A 526 3.90 -30.15 -13.14
CA LEU A 526 3.30 -31.05 -14.15
C LEU A 526 2.45 -32.17 -13.57
N LYS A 527 2.39 -32.27 -12.25
CA LYS A 527 1.46 -33.19 -11.58
C LYS A 527 0.03 -32.64 -11.48
N LEU A 528 -0.21 -31.47 -12.08
CA LEU A 528 -1.48 -30.76 -12.00
C LEU A 528 -2.62 -31.53 -12.66
N LYS A 529 -3.60 -31.91 -11.84
CA LYS A 529 -4.98 -31.99 -12.30
C LYS A 529 -5.53 -30.56 -12.30
N THR A 530 -5.87 -30.07 -13.49
CA THR A 530 -6.73 -28.90 -13.73
C THR A 530 -6.27 -27.57 -13.12
N TYR A 531 -5.30 -26.89 -13.75
CA TYR A 531 -5.16 -25.44 -13.62
C TYR A 531 -5.64 -24.76 -14.91
N GLN A 532 -6.67 -23.93 -14.81
CA GLN A 532 -7.08 -23.01 -15.87
C GLN A 532 -6.54 -21.62 -15.51
N PRO A 533 -5.44 -21.17 -16.12
CA PRO A 533 -4.96 -19.81 -15.92
C PRO A 533 -6.00 -18.82 -16.43
N ALA A 534 -6.45 -17.92 -15.55
CA ALA A 534 -7.29 -16.79 -15.92
C ALA A 534 -6.45 -15.75 -16.67
N SER A 535 -6.36 -15.91 -17.99
CA SER A 535 -5.87 -14.88 -18.90
C SER A 535 -6.94 -14.55 -19.91
N VAL A 536 -7.02 -13.27 -20.27
CA VAL A 536 -7.85 -12.72 -21.33
C VAL A 536 -7.49 -13.39 -22.67
N GLY A 537 -8.18 -14.49 -23.01
CA GLY A 537 -8.21 -15.12 -24.34
C GLY A 537 -6.93 -15.79 -24.88
N LEU A 538 -5.72 -15.48 -24.38
CA LEU A 538 -4.44 -16.12 -24.68
C LEU A 538 -3.46 -15.99 -23.50
N LEU A 539 -2.65 -17.03 -23.29
CA LEU A 539 -1.55 -17.00 -22.33
C LEU A 539 -0.34 -16.22 -22.86
N SER A 540 0.40 -15.62 -21.93
CA SER A 540 1.67 -14.95 -22.26
C SER A 540 2.71 -15.97 -22.76
N TYR A 541 3.57 -15.52 -23.67
CA TYR A 541 4.66 -16.34 -24.22
C TYR A 541 5.49 -17.03 -23.13
N HIS A 542 5.77 -16.32 -22.03
CA HIS A 542 6.59 -16.84 -20.92
C HIS A 542 5.92 -18.02 -20.23
N LEU A 543 4.62 -17.93 -19.91
CA LEU A 543 3.89 -19.02 -19.28
C LEU A 543 3.77 -20.22 -20.21
N THR A 544 3.39 -20.00 -21.47
CA THR A 544 3.27 -21.06 -22.48
C THR A 544 4.59 -21.79 -22.69
N SER A 545 5.70 -21.05 -22.85
CA SER A 545 7.04 -21.65 -22.98
C SER A 545 7.42 -22.46 -21.75
N TYR A 546 7.14 -21.93 -20.58
CA TYR A 546 7.50 -22.54 -19.31
C TYR A 546 6.79 -23.88 -19.10
N PHE A 547 5.46 -23.98 -19.34
CA PHE A 547 4.73 -25.24 -19.26
C PHE A 547 5.27 -26.29 -20.23
N LEU A 548 5.50 -25.93 -21.50
CA LEU A 548 6.02 -26.85 -22.51
C LEU A 548 7.42 -27.36 -22.19
N ARG A 549 8.32 -26.47 -21.75
CA ARG A 549 9.65 -26.86 -21.28
C ARG A 549 9.56 -27.81 -20.10
N GLY A 550 8.61 -27.57 -19.19
CA GLY A 550 8.25 -28.49 -18.12
C GLY A 550 7.93 -29.88 -18.65
N VAL A 551 6.91 -30.02 -19.52
CA VAL A 551 6.46 -31.32 -20.06
C VAL A 551 7.64 -32.09 -20.66
N LEU A 552 8.47 -31.43 -21.47
CA LEU A 552 9.65 -32.05 -22.08
C LEU A 552 10.66 -32.50 -21.01
N CYS A 553 11.01 -31.64 -20.05
CA CYS A 553 11.95 -32.00 -18.98
C CYS A 553 11.45 -33.14 -18.08
N ALA A 554 10.15 -33.17 -17.75
CA ALA A 554 9.57 -34.26 -16.96
C ALA A 554 9.51 -35.58 -17.73
N SER A 555 9.27 -35.53 -19.04
CA SER A 555 9.18 -36.73 -19.87
C SER A 555 10.47 -37.55 -19.89
N VAL A 556 11.63 -36.91 -19.69
CA VAL A 556 12.94 -37.57 -19.60
C VAL A 556 13.06 -38.43 -18.33
N ARG A 557 12.32 -38.09 -17.27
CA ARG A 557 12.24 -38.94 -16.06
C ARG A 557 11.45 -40.23 -16.33
N CYS A 558 10.72 -40.32 -17.45
CA CYS A 558 9.97 -41.51 -17.87
C CYS A 558 10.79 -42.36 -18.84
N GLY A 559 10.70 -43.69 -18.74
CA GLY A 559 11.44 -44.61 -19.62
C GLY A 559 11.09 -44.51 -21.12
N ARG A 560 9.94 -43.90 -21.47
CA ARG A 560 9.51 -43.64 -22.86
C ARG A 560 9.11 -42.18 -23.06
N SER A 561 10.09 -41.28 -23.06
CA SER A 561 9.88 -39.83 -23.12
C SER A 561 8.96 -39.37 -24.26
N ARG A 562 9.17 -39.85 -25.49
CA ARG A 562 8.39 -39.45 -26.68
C ARG A 562 6.91 -39.83 -26.61
N GLU A 563 6.61 -41.06 -26.18
CA GLU A 563 5.23 -41.56 -26.05
C GLU A 563 4.48 -40.80 -24.96
N GLU A 564 5.14 -40.52 -23.83
CA GLU A 564 4.52 -39.78 -22.72
C GLU A 564 4.25 -38.33 -23.07
N VAL A 565 5.11 -37.66 -23.84
CA VAL A 565 4.82 -36.30 -24.35
C VAL A 565 3.59 -36.33 -25.28
N ASN A 566 3.51 -37.30 -26.19
CA ASN A 566 2.35 -37.42 -27.08
C ASN A 566 1.04 -37.67 -26.32
N LYS A 567 1.07 -38.54 -25.29
CA LYS A 567 -0.08 -38.78 -24.41
C LYS A 567 -0.46 -37.52 -23.64
N ALA A 568 0.50 -36.86 -22.98
CA ALA A 568 0.26 -35.63 -22.24
C ALA A 568 -0.33 -34.54 -23.13
N TRP A 569 0.22 -34.36 -24.34
CA TRP A 569 -0.30 -33.38 -25.30
C TRP A 569 -1.73 -33.68 -25.75
N SER A 570 -2.07 -34.96 -26.00
CA SER A 570 -3.43 -35.36 -26.35
C SER A 570 -4.42 -35.03 -25.23
N GLN A 571 -4.05 -35.24 -23.97
CA GLN A 571 -4.88 -34.91 -22.81
C GLN A 571 -5.00 -33.39 -22.59
N ILE A 572 -3.90 -32.64 -22.79
CA ILE A 572 -3.90 -31.17 -22.74
C ILE A 572 -4.85 -30.59 -23.79
N SER A 573 -4.85 -31.15 -25.00
CA SER A 573 -5.73 -30.66 -26.07
C SER A 573 -7.22 -30.79 -25.74
N VAL A 574 -7.60 -31.76 -24.91
CA VAL A 574 -8.98 -32.00 -24.48
C VAL A 574 -9.33 -31.20 -23.22
N HIS A 575 -8.44 -31.15 -22.23
CA HIS A 575 -8.75 -30.57 -20.91
C HIS A 575 -8.29 -29.11 -20.74
N CYS A 576 -7.35 -28.63 -21.56
CA CYS A 576 -6.83 -27.26 -21.52
C CYS A 576 -6.56 -26.72 -22.95
N PRO A 577 -7.61 -26.50 -23.76
CA PRO A 577 -7.48 -25.99 -25.13
C PRO A 577 -6.85 -24.58 -25.20
N LEU A 578 -6.92 -23.79 -24.12
CA LEU A 578 -6.27 -22.48 -24.02
C LEU A 578 -4.74 -22.59 -24.19
N LEU A 579 -4.12 -23.60 -23.57
CA LEU A 579 -2.69 -23.83 -23.72
C LEU A 579 -2.37 -24.12 -25.18
N LEU A 580 -3.15 -25.00 -25.83
CA LEU A 580 -2.98 -25.33 -27.25
C LEU A 580 -3.06 -24.08 -28.15
N LEU A 581 -4.08 -23.24 -28.00
CA LEU A 581 -4.22 -22.01 -28.78
C LEU A 581 -3.02 -21.07 -28.56
N SER A 582 -2.55 -20.92 -27.32
CA SER A 582 -1.37 -20.12 -27.02
C SER A 582 -0.09 -20.69 -27.65
N THR A 583 0.05 -22.02 -27.70
CA THR A 583 1.22 -22.65 -28.35
C THR A 583 1.24 -22.42 -29.84
N VAL A 584 0.08 -22.50 -30.51
CA VAL A 584 -0.04 -22.26 -31.95
C VAL A 584 0.30 -20.80 -32.27
N HIS A 585 -0.26 -19.85 -31.52
CA HIS A 585 0.00 -18.43 -31.72
C HIS A 585 1.49 -18.09 -31.57
N TRP A 586 2.17 -18.64 -30.56
CA TRP A 586 3.58 -18.37 -30.28
C TRP A 586 4.58 -19.35 -30.94
N TRP A 587 4.12 -20.29 -31.78
CA TRP A 587 4.93 -21.41 -32.26
C TRP A 587 6.22 -20.99 -32.97
N GLN A 588 6.18 -19.91 -33.74
CA GLN A 588 7.35 -19.38 -34.46
C GLN A 588 8.53 -19.07 -33.51
N ARG A 589 8.24 -18.59 -32.29
CA ARG A 589 9.25 -18.32 -31.25
C ARG A 589 9.54 -19.56 -30.40
N LEU A 590 8.54 -20.41 -30.15
CA LEU A 590 8.66 -21.59 -29.28
C LEU A 590 9.39 -22.76 -29.95
N SER A 591 9.14 -23.02 -31.22
CA SER A 591 9.70 -24.15 -31.98
C SER A 591 11.22 -24.29 -31.86
N PRO A 592 12.06 -23.24 -32.06
CA PRO A 592 13.50 -23.36 -31.90
C PRO A 592 13.94 -23.63 -30.45
N VAL A 593 13.25 -23.05 -29.46
CA VAL A 593 13.54 -23.24 -28.04
C VAL A 593 13.23 -24.67 -27.60
N LEU A 594 12.08 -25.22 -28.02
CA LEU A 594 11.69 -26.59 -27.68
C LEU A 594 12.53 -27.62 -28.44
N SER A 595 12.84 -27.36 -29.71
CA SER A 595 13.68 -28.25 -30.52
C SER A 595 15.11 -28.34 -29.98
N SER A 596 15.69 -27.21 -29.55
CA SER A 596 17.03 -27.20 -28.94
C SER A 596 17.04 -27.89 -27.57
N LEU A 597 16.03 -27.64 -26.74
CA LEU A 597 15.87 -28.31 -25.45
C LEU A 597 15.68 -29.82 -25.61
N TRP A 598 14.84 -30.26 -26.55
CA TRP A 598 14.61 -31.68 -26.82
C TRP A 598 15.90 -32.37 -27.29
N ARG A 599 16.60 -31.80 -28.29
CA ARG A 599 17.87 -32.37 -28.77
C ARG A 599 18.92 -32.51 -27.67
N GLY A 600 18.97 -31.55 -26.73
CA GLY A 600 19.87 -31.62 -25.58
C GLY A 600 19.47 -32.64 -24.52
N LEU A 601 18.21 -33.05 -24.47
CA LEU A 601 17.68 -34.02 -23.51
C LEU A 601 17.66 -35.47 -24.05
N THR A 602 17.57 -35.65 -25.36
CA THR A 602 17.38 -36.96 -26.02
C THR A 602 18.47 -37.29 -27.04
N ASP A 603 19.65 -36.68 -26.92
CA ASP A 603 20.83 -36.92 -27.76
C ASP A 603 20.55 -36.85 -29.28
N GLY A 604 19.79 -35.83 -29.70
CA GLY A 604 19.56 -35.52 -31.12
C GLY A 604 18.32 -36.16 -31.77
N ASP A 605 17.47 -36.81 -30.98
CA ASP A 605 16.20 -37.35 -31.45
C ASP A 605 15.25 -36.26 -32.04
N PRO A 606 14.42 -36.60 -33.04
CA PRO A 606 13.42 -35.68 -33.56
C PRO A 606 12.32 -35.37 -32.52
N LEU A 607 11.72 -34.18 -32.66
CA LEU A 607 10.62 -33.69 -31.81
C LEU A 607 9.44 -34.70 -31.80
N PRO A 608 8.67 -34.86 -30.72
CA PRO A 608 7.50 -35.74 -30.70
C PRO A 608 6.48 -35.42 -31.80
N GLU A 609 5.82 -36.46 -32.33
CA GLU A 609 4.90 -36.39 -33.48
C GLU A 609 3.81 -35.34 -33.30
N GLN A 610 3.19 -35.25 -32.11
CA GLN A 610 2.13 -34.29 -31.84
C GLN A 610 2.59 -32.82 -31.91
N LEU A 611 3.85 -32.55 -31.56
CA LEU A 611 4.44 -31.21 -31.70
C LEU A 611 4.91 -30.93 -33.13
N GLN A 612 5.31 -31.98 -33.87
CA GLN A 612 5.58 -31.85 -35.31
C GLN A 612 4.31 -31.51 -36.09
N LEU A 613 3.16 -32.08 -35.71
CA LEU A 613 1.86 -31.76 -36.31
C LEU A 613 1.56 -30.26 -36.26
N LEU A 614 1.93 -29.55 -35.20
CA LEU A 614 1.79 -28.08 -35.13
C LEU A 614 2.57 -27.38 -36.25
N THR A 615 3.79 -27.84 -36.52
CA THR A 615 4.63 -27.29 -37.60
C THR A 615 4.04 -27.60 -38.97
N VAL A 616 3.51 -28.81 -39.16
CA VAL A 616 2.83 -29.23 -40.39
C VAL A 616 1.59 -28.38 -40.62
N CYS A 617 0.73 -28.19 -39.60
CA CYS A 617 -0.48 -27.38 -39.70
C CYS A 617 -0.18 -25.90 -40.01
N GLN A 618 0.88 -25.31 -39.43
CA GLN A 618 1.28 -23.95 -39.80
C GLN A 618 1.81 -23.84 -41.23
N SER A 619 2.59 -24.82 -41.68
CA SER A 619 3.07 -24.87 -43.06
C SER A 619 1.91 -25.02 -44.06
N TRP A 620 0.90 -25.82 -43.71
CA TRP A 620 -0.35 -25.95 -44.45
C TRP A 620 -1.12 -24.63 -44.50
N ALA A 621 -1.34 -23.97 -43.36
CA ALA A 621 -2.02 -22.69 -43.29
C ALA A 621 -1.34 -21.61 -44.16
N CYS A 622 0.00 -21.60 -44.20
CA CYS A 622 0.77 -20.70 -45.05
C CYS A 622 0.77 -21.09 -46.54
N SER A 623 0.44 -22.34 -46.88
CA SER A 623 0.46 -22.87 -48.26
C SER A 623 -0.93 -23.19 -48.81
N LEU A 624 -2.01 -22.82 -48.11
CA LEU A 624 -3.40 -23.12 -48.47
C LEU A 624 -3.80 -22.58 -49.86
N GLU A 625 -3.17 -21.49 -50.31
CA GLU A 625 -3.32 -20.96 -51.69
C GLU A 625 -2.92 -21.96 -52.78
N LYS A 626 -2.17 -23.01 -52.43
CA LYS A 626 -1.69 -24.05 -53.34
C LYS A 626 -2.57 -25.32 -53.34
N GLY A 627 -3.70 -25.33 -52.61
CA GLY A 627 -4.67 -26.44 -52.56
C GLY A 627 -4.25 -27.75 -51.85
N PRO A 628 -3.42 -27.76 -50.79
CA PRO A 628 -3.16 -28.99 -50.04
C PRO A 628 -4.33 -29.37 -49.11
N SER A 629 -4.66 -30.67 -49.06
CA SER A 629 -5.64 -31.24 -48.13
C SER A 629 -5.22 -31.06 -46.66
N PRO A 630 -6.17 -30.91 -45.71
CA PRO A 630 -5.85 -30.69 -44.30
C PRO A 630 -5.09 -31.89 -43.68
N PRO A 631 -4.01 -31.65 -42.90
CA PRO A 631 -3.11 -32.71 -42.42
C PRO A 631 -3.63 -33.54 -41.23
N GLY A 632 -4.86 -33.31 -40.73
CA GLY A 632 -5.43 -34.09 -39.62
C GLY A 632 -6.82 -33.65 -39.15
N PRO A 633 -7.43 -34.38 -38.19
CA PRO A 633 -8.82 -34.18 -37.74
C PRO A 633 -9.01 -33.08 -36.66
N ALA A 634 -7.93 -32.44 -36.19
CA ALA A 634 -7.99 -31.47 -35.10
C ALA A 634 -8.47 -30.09 -35.56
N ALA A 635 -9.79 -29.90 -35.66
CA ALA A 635 -10.42 -28.69 -36.19
C ALA A 635 -9.98 -27.39 -35.50
N LEU A 636 -9.87 -27.38 -34.18
CA LEU A 636 -9.41 -26.21 -33.39
C LEU A 636 -7.97 -25.80 -33.74
N LEU A 637 -7.07 -26.76 -33.92
CA LEU A 637 -5.66 -26.52 -34.20
C LEU A 637 -5.47 -25.99 -35.63
N LEU A 638 -6.21 -26.54 -36.59
CA LEU A 638 -6.23 -26.04 -37.96
C LEU A 638 -6.77 -24.60 -38.02
N ALA A 639 -7.90 -24.34 -37.35
CA ALA A 639 -8.48 -22.99 -37.26
C ALA A 639 -7.50 -21.97 -36.65
N ALA A 640 -6.84 -22.33 -35.54
CA ALA A 640 -5.85 -21.48 -34.90
C ALA A 640 -4.62 -21.21 -35.77
N SER A 641 -4.17 -22.21 -36.55
CA SER A 641 -3.04 -22.04 -37.46
C SER A 641 -3.37 -21.13 -38.65
N LEU A 642 -4.59 -21.20 -39.17
CA LEU A 642 -5.10 -20.29 -40.21
C LEU A 642 -5.23 -18.87 -39.68
N HIS A 643 -5.85 -18.73 -38.51
CA HIS A 643 -6.01 -17.46 -37.83
C HIS A 643 -4.66 -16.74 -37.59
N GLY A 644 -3.66 -17.45 -37.07
CA GLY A 644 -2.31 -16.90 -36.88
C GLY A 644 -1.61 -16.55 -38.19
N ALA A 645 -1.79 -17.34 -39.25
CA ALA A 645 -1.22 -17.05 -40.58
C ALA A 645 -1.86 -15.78 -41.20
N TRP A 646 -3.15 -15.56 -41.00
CA TRP A 646 -3.88 -14.40 -41.54
C TRP A 646 -3.65 -13.13 -40.74
N GLN A 647 -3.49 -13.21 -39.41
CA GLN A 647 -3.08 -12.06 -38.60
C GLN A 647 -1.67 -11.54 -38.97
N GLY A 648 -0.75 -12.43 -39.38
CA GLY A 648 0.61 -12.06 -39.77
C GLY A 648 0.76 -11.50 -41.19
N ARG A 649 -0.21 -11.75 -42.09
CA ARG A 649 -0.17 -11.28 -43.48
C ARG A 649 -0.82 -9.90 -43.60
N GLY A 650 -0.01 -8.85 -43.49
CA GLY A 650 -0.46 -7.49 -43.76
C GLY A 650 -0.77 -7.25 -45.24
N GLY A 651 -2.01 -7.55 -45.67
CA GLY A 651 -2.65 -6.81 -46.79
C GLY A 651 -2.99 -7.56 -48.10
N ALA A 652 -3.68 -8.71 -48.09
CA ALA A 652 -4.32 -9.19 -49.33
C ALA A 652 -5.59 -10.03 -49.09
N ASP A 653 -6.78 -9.42 -49.22
CA ASP A 653 -8.10 -10.07 -49.12
C ASP A 653 -8.35 -11.14 -50.21
N GLN A 654 -7.57 -11.12 -51.29
CA GLN A 654 -7.70 -12.06 -52.41
C GLN A 654 -7.28 -13.49 -52.06
N GLY A 655 -6.34 -13.68 -51.12
CA GLY A 655 -5.91 -15.01 -50.67
C GLY A 655 -6.93 -15.68 -49.75
N LEU A 656 -7.66 -14.88 -48.96
CA LEU A 656 -8.65 -15.34 -47.99
C LEU A 656 -9.88 -15.95 -48.65
N SER A 657 -10.49 -15.22 -49.59
CA SER A 657 -11.68 -15.68 -50.32
C SER A 657 -11.41 -16.96 -51.14
N ALA A 658 -10.22 -17.07 -51.73
CA ALA A 658 -9.78 -18.28 -52.42
C ALA A 658 -9.61 -19.47 -51.45
N ALA A 659 -8.98 -19.25 -50.28
CA ALA A 659 -8.82 -20.25 -49.24
C ALA A 659 -10.15 -20.75 -48.65
N LEU A 660 -11.09 -19.84 -48.40
CA LEU A 660 -12.45 -20.18 -47.92
C LEU A 660 -13.24 -20.98 -48.96
N ARG A 661 -13.05 -20.69 -50.25
CA ARG A 661 -13.65 -21.48 -51.33
C ARG A 661 -13.11 -22.91 -51.37
N VAL A 662 -11.79 -23.09 -51.23
CA VAL A 662 -11.16 -24.43 -51.16
C VAL A 662 -11.70 -25.22 -49.97
N LEU A 663 -11.80 -24.60 -48.78
CA LEU A 663 -12.35 -25.25 -47.58
C LEU A 663 -13.83 -25.60 -47.70
N ARG A 664 -14.60 -24.85 -48.51
CA ARG A 664 -16.01 -25.14 -48.83
C ARG A 664 -16.15 -26.29 -49.84
N GLU A 665 -15.27 -26.35 -50.83
CA GLU A 665 -15.30 -27.35 -51.91
C GLU A 665 -14.86 -28.75 -51.42
N GLU A 666 -13.97 -28.84 -50.42
CA GLU A 666 -13.56 -30.10 -49.77
C GLU A 666 -14.58 -30.61 -48.71
N GLY A 667 -15.83 -30.17 -48.79
CA GLY A 667 -16.87 -30.14 -47.73
C GLY A 667 -17.21 -31.43 -46.97
N GLY A 668 -16.31 -31.87 -46.09
CA GLY A 668 -16.61 -32.78 -44.99
C GLY A 668 -16.99 -32.04 -43.68
N PRO A 669 -17.62 -32.73 -42.71
CA PRO A 669 -17.94 -32.17 -41.39
C PRO A 669 -16.76 -31.52 -40.62
N PRO A 670 -15.48 -31.98 -40.72
CA PRO A 670 -14.38 -31.30 -40.04
C PRO A 670 -14.07 -29.90 -40.62
N CYS A 671 -14.33 -29.66 -41.91
CA CYS A 671 -14.07 -28.35 -42.53
C CYS A 671 -15.06 -27.28 -42.03
N GLN A 672 -16.32 -27.68 -41.78
CA GLN A 672 -17.32 -26.79 -41.19
C GLN A 672 -16.97 -26.42 -39.74
N GLN A 673 -16.50 -27.39 -38.94
CA GLN A 673 -16.02 -27.12 -37.58
C GLN A 673 -14.83 -26.16 -37.57
N VAL A 674 -13.88 -26.29 -38.50
CA VAL A 674 -12.74 -25.37 -38.64
C VAL A 674 -13.24 -23.94 -38.88
N LEU A 675 -14.21 -23.74 -39.77
CA LEU A 675 -14.78 -22.43 -40.07
C LEU A 675 -15.48 -21.81 -38.85
N VAL A 676 -16.21 -22.60 -38.05
CA VAL A 676 -16.88 -22.12 -36.83
C VAL A 676 -15.86 -21.74 -35.75
N PHE A 677 -14.81 -22.55 -35.53
CA PHE A 677 -13.73 -22.19 -34.60
C PHE A 677 -12.95 -20.94 -35.05
N LEU A 678 -12.80 -20.76 -36.36
CA LEU A 678 -12.15 -19.59 -36.95
C LEU A 678 -13.01 -18.33 -36.75
N LEU A 679 -14.32 -18.42 -36.94
CA LEU A 679 -15.27 -17.34 -36.62
C LEU A 679 -15.17 -16.95 -35.14
N PHE A 680 -15.13 -17.94 -34.25
CA PHE A 680 -14.94 -17.69 -32.81
C PHE A 680 -13.66 -16.91 -32.50
N LEU A 681 -12.52 -17.29 -33.09
CA LEU A 681 -11.25 -16.57 -32.89
C LEU A 681 -11.31 -15.12 -33.41
N CYS A 682 -11.97 -14.87 -34.54
CA CYS A 682 -12.17 -13.53 -35.08
C CYS A 682 -13.10 -12.66 -34.21
N VAL A 683 -14.20 -13.24 -33.68
CA VAL A 683 -15.10 -12.57 -32.73
C VAL A 683 -14.34 -12.17 -31.46
N LYS A 684 -13.47 -13.05 -30.98
CA LYS A 684 -12.61 -12.77 -29.82
C LYS A 684 -11.65 -11.60 -30.08
N ASP A 685 -11.03 -11.53 -31.26
CA ASP A 685 -10.16 -10.39 -31.61
C ASP A 685 -10.95 -9.08 -31.69
N HIS A 686 -12.19 -9.13 -32.22
CA HIS A 686 -13.07 -7.98 -32.25
C HIS A 686 -13.37 -7.47 -30.83
N LEU A 687 -13.76 -8.36 -29.92
CA LEU A 687 -13.97 -8.04 -28.50
C LEU A 687 -12.68 -7.53 -27.82
N SER A 688 -11.53 -8.10 -28.16
CA SER A 688 -10.24 -7.65 -27.62
C SER A 688 -9.91 -6.22 -28.05
N SER A 689 -10.20 -5.87 -29.31
CA SER A 689 -10.01 -4.50 -29.84
C SER A 689 -10.92 -3.46 -29.17
N LEU A 690 -12.07 -3.90 -28.64
CA LEU A 690 -13.01 -3.02 -27.93
C LEU A 690 -12.60 -2.78 -26.48
N LEU A 691 -12.03 -3.80 -25.84
CA LEU A 691 -11.50 -3.70 -24.47
C LEU A 691 -10.14 -2.97 -24.44
N TYR A 692 -9.33 -3.13 -25.48
CA TYR A 692 -8.00 -2.55 -25.62
C TYR A 692 -7.89 -1.73 -26.91
N PRO A 693 -8.35 -0.47 -26.92
CA PRO A 693 -8.44 0.37 -28.13
C PRO A 693 -7.08 0.81 -28.71
N GLU A 694 -5.96 0.48 -28.06
CA GLU A 694 -4.61 0.79 -28.56
C GLU A 694 -4.26 0.03 -29.86
N GLU A 695 -5.02 -0.99 -30.23
CA GLU A 695 -4.80 -1.77 -31.44
C GLU A 695 -5.76 -1.36 -32.58
N GLN A 696 -5.22 -0.81 -33.68
CA GLN A 696 -5.92 -0.53 -34.96
C GLN A 696 -6.48 -1.79 -35.67
N ARG A 697 -6.71 -2.90 -34.95
CA ARG A 697 -7.10 -4.22 -35.44
C ARG A 697 -8.62 -4.43 -35.56
N SER A 698 -9.43 -3.49 -35.07
CA SER A 698 -10.89 -3.62 -35.00
C SER A 698 -11.56 -3.84 -36.37
N GLN A 699 -11.21 -3.03 -37.38
CA GLN A 699 -11.88 -3.10 -38.70
C GLN A 699 -11.60 -4.40 -39.44
N ARG A 700 -10.35 -4.91 -39.39
CA ARG A 700 -9.97 -6.16 -40.08
C ARG A 700 -10.66 -7.37 -39.48
N ALA A 701 -10.80 -7.42 -38.16
CA ALA A 701 -11.51 -8.52 -37.50
C ALA A 701 -12.98 -8.57 -37.92
N VAL A 702 -13.62 -7.40 -38.05
CA VAL A 702 -14.99 -7.27 -38.57
C VAL A 702 -15.08 -7.75 -40.02
N ASP A 703 -14.16 -7.33 -40.89
CA ASP A 703 -14.17 -7.72 -42.30
C ASP A 703 -14.02 -9.25 -42.45
N LEU A 704 -13.12 -9.87 -41.68
CA LEU A 704 -12.95 -11.32 -41.61
C LEU A 704 -14.21 -12.04 -41.10
N CYS A 705 -14.86 -11.50 -40.06
CA CYS A 705 -16.15 -12.02 -39.58
C CYS A 705 -17.23 -11.95 -40.67
N THR A 706 -17.27 -10.88 -41.47
CA THR A 706 -18.26 -10.75 -42.56
C THR A 706 -18.06 -11.82 -43.63
N GLU A 707 -16.82 -12.07 -44.05
CA GLU A 707 -16.50 -13.10 -45.05
C GLU A 707 -16.78 -14.52 -44.54
N LEU A 708 -16.50 -14.79 -43.27
CA LEU A 708 -16.81 -16.08 -42.64
C LEU A 708 -18.31 -16.29 -42.50
N LEU A 709 -19.06 -15.26 -42.11
CA LEU A 709 -20.52 -15.31 -42.06
C LEU A 709 -21.11 -15.57 -43.45
N ARG A 710 -20.59 -14.96 -44.53
CA ARG A 710 -21.05 -15.25 -45.91
C ARG A 710 -21.02 -16.74 -46.26
N VAL A 711 -20.07 -17.49 -45.70
CA VAL A 711 -19.91 -18.93 -45.93
C VAL A 711 -20.73 -19.77 -44.93
N LEU A 712 -20.86 -19.31 -43.69
CA LEU A 712 -21.49 -20.06 -42.59
C LEU A 712 -22.98 -19.80 -42.38
N VAL A 713 -23.55 -18.74 -42.97
CA VAL A 713 -24.96 -18.32 -42.75
C VAL A 713 -25.96 -19.45 -43.03
N ASP A 714 -25.67 -20.35 -43.97
CA ASP A 714 -26.54 -21.48 -44.32
C ASP A 714 -26.50 -22.63 -43.28
N SER A 715 -25.57 -22.59 -42.32
CA SER A 715 -25.40 -23.58 -41.25
C SER A 715 -25.96 -23.07 -39.92
N ALA A 716 -26.46 -23.97 -39.06
CA ALA A 716 -26.91 -23.62 -37.71
C ALA A 716 -25.75 -23.52 -36.70
N ASP A 717 -24.57 -24.03 -37.05
CA ASP A 717 -23.47 -24.27 -36.11
C ASP A 717 -22.81 -22.99 -35.58
N TRP A 718 -22.82 -21.91 -36.37
CA TRP A 718 -22.23 -20.64 -35.94
C TRP A 718 -23.02 -19.97 -34.80
N LEU A 719 -24.32 -20.28 -34.67
CA LEU A 719 -25.16 -19.80 -33.57
C LEU A 719 -24.83 -20.47 -32.25
N LEU A 720 -24.26 -21.68 -32.28
CA LEU A 720 -23.83 -22.40 -31.08
C LEU A 720 -22.69 -21.68 -30.34
N LEU A 721 -21.97 -20.76 -31.01
CA LEU A 721 -20.96 -19.91 -30.37
C LEU A 721 -21.55 -18.97 -29.31
N PHE A 722 -22.82 -18.59 -29.47
CA PHE A 722 -23.48 -17.58 -28.65
C PHE A 722 -24.45 -18.19 -27.62
N LYS A 723 -24.63 -19.52 -27.62
CA LYS A 723 -25.41 -20.24 -26.61
C LYS A 723 -24.49 -20.74 -25.49
N SER A 724 -24.86 -20.49 -24.24
CA SER A 724 -24.09 -20.92 -23.06
C SER A 724 -24.22 -22.41 -22.73
N ASP A 725 -25.30 -23.07 -23.18
CA ASP A 725 -25.76 -24.31 -22.55
C ASP A 725 -25.48 -25.59 -23.37
N ASP A 726 -25.08 -25.48 -24.64
CA ASP A 726 -24.89 -26.64 -25.52
C ASP A 726 -23.43 -27.17 -25.49
N HIS A 727 -23.17 -28.14 -24.59
CA HIS A 727 -21.87 -28.78 -24.33
C HIS A 727 -21.38 -29.79 -25.38
N GLY A 728 -21.70 -29.58 -26.66
CA GLY A 728 -21.34 -30.48 -27.75
C GLY A 728 -19.86 -30.38 -28.19
N VAL A 729 -19.63 -30.49 -29.50
CA VAL A 729 -18.29 -30.44 -30.15
C VAL A 729 -17.52 -29.13 -29.84
N TYR A 730 -18.24 -28.07 -29.47
CA TYR A 730 -17.72 -26.74 -29.21
C TYR A 730 -17.40 -26.46 -27.72
N GLN A 731 -17.41 -27.46 -26.84
CA GLN A 731 -17.00 -27.31 -25.42
C GLN A 731 -15.59 -26.70 -25.26
N SER A 732 -14.73 -26.87 -26.27
CA SER A 732 -13.41 -26.23 -26.29
C SER A 732 -13.45 -24.70 -26.26
N ILE A 733 -14.53 -24.08 -26.76
CA ILE A 733 -14.72 -22.63 -26.79
C ILE A 733 -14.98 -22.07 -25.40
N THR A 734 -15.91 -22.66 -24.65
CA THR A 734 -16.21 -22.23 -23.27
C THR A 734 -15.00 -22.37 -22.35
N MET A 735 -14.12 -23.34 -22.59
CA MET A 735 -12.87 -23.49 -21.85
C MET A 735 -11.76 -22.48 -22.22
N VAL A 736 -11.93 -21.74 -23.32
CA VAL A 736 -10.96 -20.76 -23.84
C VAL A 736 -11.41 -19.33 -23.55
N THR A 737 -12.72 -19.08 -23.51
CA THR A 737 -13.30 -17.76 -23.22
C THR A 737 -13.16 -17.42 -21.74
N SER A 738 -12.66 -16.21 -21.43
CA SER A 738 -12.73 -15.69 -20.07
C SER A 738 -14.16 -15.28 -19.73
N ASP A 739 -14.49 -15.22 -18.44
CA ASP A 739 -15.80 -14.75 -17.96
C ASP A 739 -16.16 -13.34 -18.45
N GLU A 740 -15.17 -12.49 -18.73
CA GLU A 740 -15.38 -11.18 -19.32
C GLU A 740 -15.81 -11.27 -20.79
N PHE A 741 -15.15 -12.12 -21.59
CA PHE A 741 -15.55 -12.35 -22.98
C PHE A 741 -16.91 -13.02 -23.07
N THR A 742 -17.18 -14.05 -22.25
CA THR A 742 -18.47 -14.74 -22.21
C THR A 742 -19.62 -13.76 -21.92
N ARG A 743 -19.40 -12.83 -20.99
CA ARG A 743 -20.35 -11.74 -20.69
C ARG A 743 -20.56 -10.81 -21.88
N LEU A 744 -19.54 -10.54 -22.70
CA LEU A 744 -19.62 -9.63 -23.85
C LEU A 744 -20.03 -10.29 -25.18
N MET A 745 -20.17 -11.62 -25.22
CA MET A 745 -20.62 -12.35 -26.41
C MET A 745 -21.96 -11.84 -27.00
N PRO A 746 -22.99 -11.48 -26.19
CA PRO A 746 -24.25 -10.95 -26.72
C PRO A 746 -24.09 -9.60 -27.41
N TRP A 747 -23.16 -8.77 -26.91
CA TRP A 747 -22.81 -7.50 -27.54
C TRP A 747 -22.11 -7.75 -28.89
N ALA A 748 -21.16 -8.71 -28.93
CA ALA A 748 -20.48 -9.08 -30.17
C ALA A 748 -21.45 -9.58 -31.24
N PHE A 749 -22.43 -10.41 -30.85
CA PHE A 749 -23.47 -10.90 -31.75
C PHE A 749 -24.21 -9.77 -32.46
N TYR A 750 -24.73 -8.79 -31.69
CA TYR A 750 -25.45 -7.67 -32.28
C TYR A 750 -24.56 -6.69 -33.04
N SER A 751 -23.36 -6.39 -32.55
CA SER A 751 -22.41 -5.52 -33.26
C SER A 751 -22.06 -6.06 -34.65
N LEU A 752 -21.82 -7.37 -34.76
CA LEU A 752 -21.52 -8.02 -36.03
C LEU A 752 -22.72 -8.03 -36.96
N LEU A 753 -23.93 -8.32 -36.46
CA LEU A 753 -25.15 -8.33 -37.27
C LEU A 753 -25.50 -6.92 -37.79
N LEU A 754 -25.39 -5.90 -36.95
CA LEU A 754 -25.69 -4.51 -37.34
C LEU A 754 -24.76 -3.97 -38.43
N GLN A 755 -23.59 -4.58 -38.61
CA GLN A 755 -22.60 -4.23 -39.63
C GLN A 755 -22.75 -5.03 -40.95
N GLN A 756 -23.65 -6.02 -41.03
CA GLN A 756 -23.84 -6.84 -42.23
C GLN A 756 -24.75 -6.21 -43.29
N SER A 757 -24.66 -6.69 -44.54
CA SER A 757 -25.58 -6.31 -45.60
C SER A 757 -26.99 -6.91 -45.39
N ALA A 758 -28.01 -6.21 -45.90
CA ALA A 758 -29.42 -6.63 -45.78
C ALA A 758 -29.68 -8.05 -46.33
N GLU A 759 -28.94 -8.47 -47.36
CA GLU A 759 -29.03 -9.81 -47.95
C GLU A 759 -28.51 -10.93 -47.03
N LEU A 760 -27.46 -10.66 -46.25
CA LEU A 760 -26.91 -11.62 -45.29
C LEU A 760 -27.80 -11.71 -44.05
N LEU A 761 -28.33 -10.57 -43.61
CA LEU A 761 -29.29 -10.52 -42.51
C LEU A 761 -30.57 -11.29 -42.83
N HIS A 762 -31.14 -11.09 -44.03
CA HIS A 762 -32.32 -11.84 -44.44
C HIS A 762 -32.06 -13.36 -44.46
N ARG A 763 -30.89 -13.79 -44.96
CA ARG A 763 -30.52 -15.22 -44.96
C ARG A 763 -30.33 -15.78 -43.55
N ALA A 764 -29.71 -15.02 -42.64
CA ALA A 764 -29.53 -15.42 -41.25
C ALA A 764 -30.86 -15.52 -40.48
N VAL A 765 -31.78 -14.57 -40.70
CA VAL A 765 -33.13 -14.56 -40.07
C VAL A 765 -33.95 -15.77 -40.49
N CYS A 766 -33.81 -16.22 -41.74
CA CYS A 766 -34.46 -17.45 -42.24
C CYS A 766 -33.79 -18.74 -41.72
N GLY A 767 -32.67 -18.66 -41.00
CA GLY A 767 -31.93 -19.80 -40.49
C GLY A 767 -32.59 -20.46 -39.28
N PRO A 768 -32.45 -21.80 -39.11
CA PRO A 768 -32.99 -22.51 -37.95
C PRO A 768 -32.28 -22.06 -36.65
N HIS A 769 -33.03 -21.92 -35.56
CA HIS A 769 -32.55 -21.49 -34.23
C HIS A 769 -32.01 -20.05 -34.12
N PHE A 770 -32.07 -19.25 -35.19
CA PHE A 770 -31.63 -17.85 -35.16
C PHE A 770 -32.44 -17.02 -34.16
N LEU A 771 -33.78 -17.08 -34.25
CA LEU A 771 -34.67 -16.29 -33.41
C LEU A 771 -34.47 -16.59 -31.91
N HIS A 772 -34.37 -17.87 -31.54
CA HIS A 772 -34.09 -18.28 -30.16
C HIS A 772 -32.77 -17.69 -29.63
N THR A 773 -31.69 -17.78 -30.41
CA THR A 773 -30.37 -17.28 -30.01
C THR A 773 -30.35 -15.76 -29.94
N ALA A 774 -31.05 -15.07 -30.85
CA ALA A 774 -31.17 -13.62 -30.86
C ALA A 774 -31.90 -13.10 -29.61
N VAL A 775 -33.04 -13.70 -29.24
CA VAL A 775 -33.79 -13.31 -28.04
C VAL A 775 -32.95 -13.50 -26.76
N LEU A 776 -32.26 -14.63 -26.61
CA LEU A 776 -31.37 -14.87 -25.47
C LEU A 776 -30.22 -13.86 -25.40
N CYS A 777 -29.58 -13.56 -26.54
CA CYS A 777 -28.55 -12.53 -26.60
C CYS A 777 -29.10 -11.15 -26.24
N TYR A 778 -30.34 -10.83 -26.62
CA TYR A 778 -30.97 -9.55 -26.25
C TYR A 778 -31.23 -9.45 -24.75
N ILE A 779 -31.73 -10.51 -24.12
CA ILE A 779 -31.95 -10.59 -22.67
C ILE A 779 -30.62 -10.37 -21.93
N HIS A 780 -29.56 -11.10 -22.31
CA HIS A 780 -28.25 -10.96 -21.69
C HIS A 780 -27.65 -9.58 -21.94
N LEU A 781 -27.85 -8.99 -23.13
CA LEU A 781 -27.43 -7.62 -23.42
C LEU A 781 -28.11 -6.61 -22.49
N LEU A 782 -29.43 -6.71 -22.30
CA LEU A 782 -30.18 -5.83 -21.39
C LEU A 782 -29.70 -5.98 -19.93
N GLN A 783 -29.44 -7.22 -19.48
CA GLN A 783 -28.93 -7.48 -18.13
C GLN A 783 -27.57 -6.80 -17.89
N LEU A 784 -26.65 -6.83 -18.86
CA LEU A 784 -25.35 -6.14 -18.74
C LEU A 784 -25.49 -4.62 -18.54
N PHE A 785 -26.46 -3.99 -19.22
CA PHE A 785 -26.73 -2.56 -19.08
C PHE A 785 -27.43 -2.22 -17.76
N LEU A 786 -28.32 -3.08 -17.27
CA LEU A 786 -29.01 -2.91 -15.98
C LEU A 786 -28.05 -3.08 -14.79
N GLU A 787 -27.01 -3.91 -14.92
CA GLU A 787 -25.97 -4.12 -13.89
C GLU A 787 -24.93 -2.96 -13.81
N GLY A 788 -25.01 -1.96 -14.70
CA GLY A 788 -24.17 -0.75 -14.63
C GLY A 788 -22.73 -0.90 -15.14
N HIS A 789 -22.41 -1.98 -15.85
CA HIS A 789 -21.10 -2.19 -16.46
C HIS A 789 -20.97 -1.41 -17.78
N THR A 790 -20.62 -0.13 -17.72
CA THR A 790 -20.40 0.67 -18.94
C THR A 790 -19.07 0.30 -19.60
N LEU A 791 -19.14 -0.25 -20.82
CA LEU A 791 -18.00 -0.41 -21.73
C LEU A 791 -17.31 0.97 -21.98
N PRO A 792 -16.00 1.00 -22.26
CA PRO A 792 -15.32 2.23 -22.67
C PRO A 792 -15.95 2.79 -23.96
N PRO A 793 -15.91 4.12 -24.17
CA PRO A 793 -16.57 4.76 -25.30
C PRO A 793 -15.81 4.43 -26.59
N ALA A 794 -16.25 3.39 -27.30
CA ALA A 794 -16.09 3.35 -28.75
C ALA A 794 -17.03 4.40 -29.37
N ASP A 795 -16.73 4.89 -30.58
CA ASP A 795 -17.46 5.96 -31.28
C ASP A 795 -18.98 5.75 -31.46
N HIS A 796 -19.50 4.58 -31.08
CA HIS A 796 -20.93 4.27 -30.96
C HIS A 796 -21.38 4.34 -29.50
N GLN A 797 -22.23 5.31 -29.18
CA GLN A 797 -22.88 5.44 -27.88
C GLN A 797 -23.53 4.08 -27.49
N PRO A 798 -23.24 3.50 -26.31
CA PRO A 798 -23.70 2.16 -25.91
C PRO A 798 -25.24 2.00 -26.00
N PHE A 799 -25.97 3.07 -25.73
CA PHE A 799 -27.43 3.14 -25.83
C PHE A 799 -27.96 3.02 -27.26
N GLN A 800 -27.16 3.35 -28.28
CA GLN A 800 -27.54 3.14 -29.68
C GLN A 800 -27.54 1.65 -30.03
N ILE A 801 -26.63 0.85 -29.48
CA ILE A 801 -26.57 -0.58 -29.82
C ILE A 801 -27.84 -1.30 -29.32
N VAL A 802 -28.31 -0.97 -28.11
CA VAL A 802 -29.54 -1.55 -27.54
C VAL A 802 -30.78 -1.19 -28.37
N SER A 803 -30.90 0.07 -28.82
CA SER A 803 -32.04 0.50 -29.62
C SER A 803 -32.03 -0.12 -31.03
N HIS A 804 -30.87 -0.20 -31.67
CA HIS A 804 -30.73 -0.85 -32.97
C HIS A 804 -30.91 -2.38 -32.88
N SER A 805 -30.45 -3.02 -31.81
CA SER A 805 -30.70 -4.45 -31.58
C SER A 805 -32.18 -4.77 -31.39
N LYS A 806 -32.91 -3.89 -30.69
CA LYS A 806 -34.37 -4.03 -30.51
C LYS A 806 -35.10 -3.96 -31.86
N GLN A 807 -34.76 -2.97 -32.70
CA GLN A 807 -35.36 -2.84 -34.04
C GLN A 807 -35.05 -4.03 -34.94
N LEU A 808 -33.82 -4.57 -34.88
CA LEU A 808 -33.44 -5.76 -35.63
C LEU A 808 -34.20 -7.00 -35.16
N LEU A 809 -34.37 -7.16 -33.84
CA LEU A 809 -35.12 -8.29 -33.27
C LEU A 809 -36.60 -8.25 -33.66
N LEU A 810 -37.25 -7.09 -33.57
CA LEU A 810 -38.66 -6.94 -33.97
C LEU A 810 -38.87 -7.24 -35.47
N ARG A 811 -37.93 -6.82 -36.33
CA ARG A 811 -37.96 -7.18 -37.76
C ARG A 811 -37.74 -8.68 -37.98
N ALA A 812 -36.85 -9.30 -37.21
CA ALA A 812 -36.61 -10.73 -37.29
C ALA A 812 -37.86 -11.53 -36.88
N ILE A 813 -38.54 -11.14 -35.79
CA ILE A 813 -39.81 -11.75 -35.35
C ILE A 813 -40.89 -11.61 -36.43
N ALA A 814 -41.01 -10.44 -37.08
CA ALA A 814 -42.01 -10.26 -38.13
C ALA A 814 -41.75 -11.11 -39.40
N GLN A 815 -40.51 -11.53 -39.64
CA GLN A 815 -40.07 -12.24 -40.85
C GLN A 815 -39.94 -13.76 -40.67
N THR A 816 -39.97 -14.26 -39.43
CA THR A 816 -39.83 -15.70 -39.16
C THR A 816 -41.15 -16.45 -39.39
N PRO A 817 -41.13 -17.62 -40.04
CA PRO A 817 -42.32 -18.45 -40.18
C PRO A 817 -42.74 -19.05 -38.82
N PRO A 818 -44.05 -19.22 -38.55
CA PRO A 818 -44.57 -19.70 -37.26
C PRO A 818 -44.19 -21.15 -36.92
N THR A 819 -43.55 -21.87 -37.84
CA THR A 819 -43.07 -23.25 -37.67
C THR A 819 -41.61 -23.36 -37.20
N ALA A 820 -40.90 -22.23 -37.02
CA ALA A 820 -39.46 -22.23 -36.74
C ALA A 820 -39.07 -22.54 -35.28
N LEU A 821 -40.01 -22.43 -34.32
CA LEU A 821 -39.77 -22.67 -32.90
C LEU A 821 -40.88 -23.54 -32.29
N SER A 822 -40.56 -24.34 -31.27
CA SER A 822 -41.58 -25.07 -30.54
C SER A 822 -42.39 -24.11 -29.64
N THR A 823 -43.68 -24.38 -29.48
CA THR A 823 -44.57 -23.59 -28.59
C THR A 823 -44.10 -23.57 -27.14
N SER A 824 -43.32 -24.57 -26.69
CA SER A 824 -42.68 -24.58 -25.37
C SER A 824 -41.52 -23.59 -25.26
N GLN A 825 -40.66 -23.51 -26.27
CA GLN A 825 -39.51 -22.59 -26.29
C GLN A 825 -39.96 -21.13 -26.42
N LEU A 826 -41.01 -20.87 -27.20
CA LEU A 826 -41.57 -19.52 -27.32
C LEU A 826 -42.14 -19.01 -25.98
N ARG A 827 -42.88 -19.84 -25.23
CA ARG A 827 -43.40 -19.48 -23.90
C ARG A 827 -42.30 -19.27 -22.86
N GLU A 828 -41.23 -20.05 -22.92
CA GLU A 828 -40.07 -19.88 -22.04
C GLU A 828 -39.39 -18.53 -22.28
N LEU A 829 -39.12 -18.19 -23.55
CA LEU A 829 -38.53 -16.90 -23.93
C LEU A 829 -39.44 -15.72 -23.60
N GLU A 830 -40.75 -15.82 -23.85
CA GLU A 830 -41.74 -14.80 -23.49
C GLU A 830 -41.72 -14.51 -21.99
N SER A 831 -41.69 -15.55 -21.14
CA SER A 831 -41.65 -15.37 -19.69
C SER A 831 -40.41 -14.61 -19.22
N GLN A 832 -39.25 -14.87 -19.82
CA GLN A 832 -37.97 -14.21 -19.48
C GLN A 832 -37.91 -12.76 -19.98
N VAL A 833 -38.50 -12.45 -21.13
CA VAL A 833 -38.54 -11.10 -21.72
C VAL A 833 -39.60 -10.22 -21.08
N SER A 834 -40.72 -10.78 -20.60
CA SER A 834 -41.84 -10.03 -20.02
C SER A 834 -41.44 -9.09 -18.87
N ALA A 835 -40.39 -9.45 -18.12
CA ALA A 835 -39.86 -8.65 -17.01
C ALA A 835 -38.90 -7.53 -17.45
N LEU A 836 -38.37 -7.58 -18.68
CA LEU A 836 -37.27 -6.73 -19.17
C LEU A 836 -37.69 -5.78 -20.31
N ASP A 837 -38.50 -6.23 -21.28
CA ASP A 837 -38.98 -5.39 -22.40
C ASP A 837 -40.38 -5.81 -22.89
N PRO A 838 -41.45 -5.04 -22.58
CA PRO A 838 -42.82 -5.42 -22.88
C PRO A 838 -43.15 -5.43 -24.38
N GLU A 839 -42.45 -4.64 -25.21
CA GLU A 839 -42.73 -4.56 -26.65
C GLU A 839 -42.26 -5.82 -27.40
N VAL A 840 -41.12 -6.38 -27.00
CA VAL A 840 -40.60 -7.64 -27.56
C VAL A 840 -41.43 -8.82 -27.07
N SER A 841 -41.90 -8.78 -25.82
CA SER A 841 -42.83 -9.78 -25.29
C SER A 841 -44.11 -9.83 -26.11
N ALA A 842 -44.76 -8.69 -26.37
CA ALA A 842 -45.97 -8.62 -27.17
C ALA A 842 -45.78 -9.15 -28.60
N ALA A 843 -44.64 -8.85 -29.24
CA ALA A 843 -44.31 -9.37 -30.57
C ALA A 843 -44.14 -10.90 -30.60
N LEU A 844 -43.65 -11.51 -29.51
CA LEU A 844 -43.55 -12.97 -29.37
C LEU A 844 -44.92 -13.60 -29.07
N SER A 845 -45.77 -12.95 -28.27
CA SER A 845 -47.15 -13.40 -28.01
C SER A 845 -48.00 -13.43 -29.29
N LEU A 846 -47.80 -12.47 -30.20
CA LEU A 846 -48.45 -12.43 -31.53
C LEU A 846 -48.10 -13.65 -32.42
N GLN A 847 -46.94 -14.29 -32.22
CA GLN A 847 -46.61 -15.54 -32.90
C GLN A 847 -47.22 -16.79 -32.25
N LEU A 848 -47.61 -16.70 -30.98
CA LEU A 848 -48.24 -17.79 -30.22
C LEU A 848 -49.76 -17.88 -30.49
N ASP A 849 -50.44 -16.73 -30.66
CA ASP A 849 -51.87 -16.63 -30.97
C ASP A 849 -52.13 -15.63 -32.12
N PRO A 850 -52.13 -16.08 -33.40
CA PRO A 850 -52.36 -15.21 -34.56
C PRO A 850 -53.81 -14.69 -34.67
N ASP A 851 -54.74 -15.18 -33.85
CA ASP A 851 -56.18 -14.83 -33.87
C ASP A 851 -56.61 -13.90 -32.70
N SER A 852 -55.68 -13.32 -31.94
CA SER A 852 -56.02 -12.37 -30.86
C SER A 852 -56.36 -10.95 -31.41
N PRO A 853 -57.43 -10.29 -30.92
CA PRO A 853 -57.96 -9.05 -31.52
C PRO A 853 -57.23 -7.78 -31.05
N GLU A 854 -55.90 -7.75 -31.11
CA GLU A 854 -55.08 -6.56 -30.76
C GLU A 854 -54.45 -5.91 -32.01
N MET A 855 -55.16 -5.93 -33.14
CA MET A 855 -54.70 -5.36 -34.42
C MET A 855 -54.92 -3.83 -34.59
N GLU A 856 -55.36 -3.10 -33.56
CA GLU A 856 -55.73 -1.66 -33.72
C GLU A 856 -54.77 -0.63 -33.10
N PHE A 857 -53.72 -1.02 -32.35
CA PHE A 857 -52.83 -0.04 -31.71
C PHE A 857 -51.34 -0.45 -31.67
N LEU A 858 -50.75 -0.68 -32.83
CA LEU A 858 -49.29 -0.60 -33.04
C LEU A 858 -48.96 0.32 -34.22
#